data_AF-A0A737QYC9-F1
#
_entry.id   AF-A0A737QYC9-F1
#
_cell.length_a   1.000
_cell.length_b   1.000
_cell.length_c   1.000
_cell.angle_alpha   90.00
_cell.angle_beta   90.00
_cell.angle_gamma   90.00
#
_symmetry.space_group_name_H-M   'P 1'
#
loop_
_entity.id
_entity.type
_entity.pdbx_description
1 polymer ?
#
loop_
_entity_poly.entity_id
_entity_poly.type
_entity_poly.pdbx_seq_one_letter_code
_entity_poly.pdbx_strand_id
1 'polypeptide(L)'
;MEKTYNPQDIEQPLYEHWEKQGYFKPNGDESKESFCIMIPPPNVTGSLHMGHAFQQTIMDTMIRYQRMQGKNTLWQVGTDHAGIATQMVVERKIAAEEGKTRHDYGRDAFIDKIWQWKTESGGTITRQMRRLGNSVDWERERFTMDEGLSNAVKEVFVRLYKEDLIYRGKRLVNWDPKLRTAISDLEVENRESKGSMWHIRYPLADGAKTADGKDYLVVATTRPETVLGDTGVAVNPEDPRYKDLIGKFVILPLVNRRIPIVGDEHADMEKGTGCVKITPAHDFNDYEVGKRHALPMINILTFDGDIRESAEVFDTKGEESDVYSSEIPAEFQKLERFAARKAVVAAVDALGLLEEIKPHDLTVPYGDRGGVVIEPMLTDQWYVRADVLAKPAVEAVENGDIQFVPKQYENMYFSWMRDIQDWCISRQLWWGHRIPAWYDNDGNVYVGRTEDEVRQENNLGADVQLRQDEDVLDTWFSSALWTFSTLGWPENTDALRQFHPTSVMVSGFDIIFFWIARMIMMTMHFIKDENGKPQVPFHTVYMTGLIRDDEGQKMSKSKGNVIDPLDMVDGISLPELLEKRTGNMMQPQMAEKIRKRTEKQFPNGIEPHGTDALRFTLAALASTGRDINWDMKRLEGYRNFCNKLWNASRFVLMNTEEQDCGFNGGEMTLSLADRWILAEFNQTVKAYRDALDSFRFDIAAGILYEFTWNQFCDWYLELT
;
A
#
# COMPACT_ATOMS: atom_id res chain seq x y z
N MET A 1 5.51 -46.68 11.33
CA MET A 1 5.81 -45.50 10.47
C MET A 1 6.39 -45.95 9.13
N GLU A 2 5.95 -45.34 8.03
CA GLU A 2 6.49 -45.57 6.67
C GLU A 2 7.98 -45.23 6.57
N LYS A 3 8.67 -45.80 5.57
CA LYS A 3 10.13 -45.60 5.37
C LYS A 3 10.49 -44.18 4.92
N THR A 4 9.60 -43.51 4.20
CA THR A 4 9.83 -42.16 3.66
C THR A 4 8.77 -41.23 4.21
N TYR A 5 9.16 -40.02 4.62
CA TYR A 5 8.23 -38.96 4.99
C TYR A 5 7.39 -38.54 3.77
N ASN A 6 6.07 -38.62 3.89
CA ASN A 6 5.14 -38.05 2.93
C ASN A 6 4.35 -36.91 3.59
N PRO A 7 4.64 -35.63 3.27
CA PRO A 7 3.94 -34.50 3.87
C PRO A 7 2.44 -34.50 3.54
N GLN A 8 2.02 -35.03 2.38
CA GLN A 8 0.62 -35.04 1.97
C GLN A 8 -0.26 -35.88 2.91
N ASP A 9 0.28 -36.97 3.45
CA ASP A 9 -0.46 -37.90 4.33
C ASP A 9 -0.55 -37.38 5.78
N ILE A 10 0.20 -36.32 6.12
CA ILE A 10 0.43 -35.89 7.50
C ILE A 10 -0.07 -34.46 7.72
N GLU A 11 0.36 -33.51 6.89
CA GLU A 11 0.16 -32.08 7.15
C GLU A 11 -1.32 -31.69 7.16
N GLN A 12 -2.08 -32.10 6.14
CA GLN A 12 -3.48 -31.73 5.98
C GLN A 12 -4.39 -32.37 7.07
N PRO A 13 -4.31 -33.69 7.33
CA PRO A 13 -5.10 -34.29 8.40
C PRO A 13 -4.79 -33.72 9.80
N LEU A 14 -3.52 -33.42 10.09
CA LEU A 14 -3.13 -32.79 11.36
C LEU A 14 -3.70 -31.39 11.50
N TYR A 15 -3.63 -30.59 10.43
CA TYR A 15 -4.17 -29.25 10.43
C TYR A 15 -5.68 -29.25 10.66
N GLU A 16 -6.42 -30.09 9.93
CA GLU A 16 -7.87 -30.26 10.10
C GLU A 16 -8.23 -30.69 11.52
N HIS A 17 -7.43 -31.57 12.13
CA HIS A 17 -7.59 -31.94 13.52
C HIS A 17 -7.40 -30.75 14.46
N TRP A 18 -6.30 -29.99 14.34
CA TRP A 18 -6.03 -28.83 15.19
C TRP A 18 -7.09 -27.74 15.07
N GLU A 19 -7.52 -27.45 13.84
CA GLU A 19 -8.59 -26.48 13.58
C GLU A 19 -9.90 -26.93 14.26
N LYS A 20 -10.29 -28.19 14.06
CA LYS A 20 -11.52 -28.76 14.66
C LYS A 20 -11.49 -28.78 16.18
N GLN A 21 -10.33 -29.00 16.79
CA GLN A 21 -10.16 -28.94 18.25
C GLN A 21 -10.08 -27.51 18.80
N GLY A 22 -10.02 -26.49 17.95
CA GLY A 22 -9.93 -25.09 18.38
C GLY A 22 -8.58 -24.71 18.99
N TYR A 23 -7.50 -25.44 18.69
CA TYR A 23 -6.17 -25.20 19.28
C TYR A 23 -5.53 -23.85 18.91
N PHE A 24 -6.09 -23.16 17.92
CA PHE A 24 -5.63 -21.86 17.48
C PHE A 24 -6.29 -20.69 18.21
N LYS A 25 -7.40 -20.95 18.93
CA LYS A 25 -8.15 -19.94 19.66
C LYS A 25 -7.31 -19.38 20.82
N PRO A 26 -7.51 -18.10 21.18
CA PRO A 26 -6.99 -17.57 22.44
C PRO A 26 -7.47 -18.44 23.60
N ASN A 27 -6.60 -18.68 24.59
CA ASN A 27 -6.94 -19.54 25.73
C ASN A 27 -7.91 -18.86 26.71
N GLY A 28 -8.07 -17.54 26.62
CA GLY A 28 -8.98 -16.74 27.44
C GLY A 28 -8.52 -16.55 28.90
N ASP A 29 -7.30 -16.98 29.26
CA ASP A 29 -6.77 -16.81 30.60
C ASP A 29 -6.24 -15.38 30.80
N GLU A 30 -7.08 -14.51 31.37
CA GLU A 30 -6.74 -13.11 31.69
C GLU A 30 -5.62 -12.97 32.74
N SER A 31 -5.27 -14.04 33.46
CA SER A 31 -4.11 -14.01 34.37
C SER A 31 -2.76 -14.13 33.64
N LYS A 32 -2.79 -14.51 32.36
CA LYS A 32 -1.61 -14.62 31.51
C LYS A 32 -1.41 -13.36 30.70
N GLU A 33 -0.15 -13.05 30.42
CA GLU A 33 0.20 -11.99 29.49
C GLU A 33 -0.38 -12.31 28.10
N SER A 34 -0.99 -11.31 27.46
CA SER A 34 -1.48 -11.44 26.09
C SER A 34 -0.36 -11.18 25.08
N PHE A 35 -0.35 -11.95 23.99
CA PHE A 35 0.54 -11.71 22.85
C PHE A 35 -0.27 -11.68 21.56
N CYS A 36 -0.35 -10.50 20.94
CA CYS A 36 -1.15 -10.30 19.73
C CYS A 36 -0.27 -9.92 18.53
N ILE A 37 -0.59 -10.51 17.38
CA ILE A 37 -0.10 -10.07 16.07
C ILE A 37 -1.31 -9.88 15.16
N MET A 38 -1.33 -8.77 14.43
CA MET A 38 -2.30 -8.50 13.38
C MET A 38 -1.71 -8.92 12.04
N ILE A 39 -2.41 -9.78 11.29
CA ILE A 39 -2.00 -10.09 9.91
C ILE A 39 -2.21 -8.83 9.06
N PRO A 40 -1.21 -8.39 8.28
CA PRO A 40 -1.44 -7.47 7.18
C PRO A 40 -2.49 -8.05 6.25
N PRO A 41 -3.71 -7.48 6.20
CA PRO A 41 -4.83 -8.14 5.55
C PRO A 41 -4.54 -8.26 4.05
N PRO A 42 -4.46 -9.49 3.48
CA PRO A 42 -4.18 -9.64 2.06
C PRO A 42 -5.33 -9.05 1.23
N ASN A 43 -4.97 -8.37 0.14
CA ASN A 43 -5.93 -7.80 -0.79
C ASN A 43 -6.72 -8.91 -1.51
N VAL A 44 -8.04 -8.76 -1.64
CA VAL A 44 -8.94 -9.69 -2.37
C VAL A 44 -8.80 -9.58 -3.90
N THR A 45 -7.57 -9.66 -4.39
CA THR A 45 -7.17 -9.48 -5.80
C THR A 45 -6.67 -10.79 -6.43
N GLY A 46 -7.11 -11.94 -5.93
CA GLY A 46 -6.70 -13.28 -6.37
C GLY A 46 -5.98 -14.07 -5.27
N SER A 47 -4.90 -14.77 -5.62
CA SER A 47 -4.15 -15.62 -4.70
C SER A 47 -3.01 -14.91 -3.97
N LEU A 48 -2.56 -15.52 -2.87
CA LEU A 48 -1.31 -15.23 -2.17
C LEU A 48 -0.10 -15.65 -3.01
N HIS A 49 1.04 -15.06 -2.69
CA HIS A 49 2.34 -15.36 -3.29
C HIS A 49 3.40 -15.60 -2.20
N MET A 50 4.59 -16.04 -2.59
CA MET A 50 5.72 -16.33 -1.69
C MET A 50 5.98 -15.26 -0.61
N GLY A 51 5.91 -13.95 -0.94
CA GLY A 51 6.04 -12.88 0.05
C GLY A 51 5.04 -12.94 1.22
N HIS A 52 3.79 -13.35 0.95
CA HIS A 52 2.80 -13.55 2.01
C HIS A 52 3.15 -14.76 2.88
N ALA A 53 3.55 -15.88 2.26
CA ALA A 53 3.97 -17.09 2.99
C ALA A 53 5.17 -16.81 3.90
N PHE A 54 6.09 -15.93 3.49
CA PHE A 54 7.23 -15.50 4.30
C PHE A 54 6.81 -14.73 5.55
N GLN A 55 5.99 -13.69 5.40
CA GLN A 55 5.48 -12.93 6.54
C GLN A 55 4.65 -13.82 7.48
N GLN A 56 3.79 -14.68 6.92
CA GLN A 56 2.98 -15.63 7.69
C GLN A 56 3.83 -16.64 8.45
N THR A 57 4.93 -17.14 7.85
CA THR A 57 5.88 -18.03 8.54
C THR A 57 6.46 -17.38 9.78
N ILE A 58 6.90 -16.12 9.66
CA ILE A 58 7.49 -15.35 10.77
C ILE A 58 6.45 -15.11 11.88
N MET A 59 5.26 -14.62 11.50
CA MET A 59 4.18 -14.33 12.44
C MET A 59 3.72 -15.58 13.19
N ASP A 60 3.45 -16.67 12.47
CA ASP A 60 2.98 -17.92 13.07
C ASP A 60 4.05 -18.57 13.96
N THR A 61 5.33 -18.44 13.61
CA THR A 61 6.45 -18.90 14.47
C THR A 61 6.43 -18.18 15.82
N MET A 62 6.27 -16.85 15.81
CA MET A 62 6.15 -16.08 17.05
C MET A 62 4.90 -16.47 17.85
N ILE A 63 3.74 -16.58 17.18
CA ILE A 63 2.48 -16.95 17.83
C ILE A 63 2.59 -18.31 18.51
N ARG A 64 3.08 -19.33 17.80
CA ARG A 64 3.26 -20.68 18.35
C ARG A 64 4.26 -20.67 19.49
N TYR A 65 5.39 -19.98 19.35
CA TYR A 65 6.40 -19.86 20.39
C TYR A 65 5.85 -19.23 21.68
N GLN A 66 5.11 -18.12 21.58
CA GLN A 66 4.51 -17.45 22.72
C GLN A 66 3.36 -18.27 23.34
N ARG A 67 2.57 -18.96 22.51
CA ARG A 67 1.51 -19.89 22.96
C ARG A 67 2.09 -21.04 23.77
N MET A 68 3.20 -21.63 23.31
CA MET A 68 3.91 -22.70 24.03
C MET A 68 4.53 -22.23 25.37
N GLN A 69 4.74 -20.92 25.54
CA GLN A 69 5.13 -20.34 26.83
C GLN A 69 3.95 -20.07 27.77
N GLY A 70 2.73 -20.40 27.34
CA GLY A 70 1.51 -20.23 28.13
C GLY A 70 0.89 -18.84 28.08
N LYS A 71 1.34 -17.95 27.17
CA LYS A 71 0.71 -16.65 26.94
C LYS A 71 -0.67 -16.81 26.29
N ASN A 72 -1.56 -15.85 26.53
CA ASN A 72 -2.82 -15.78 25.80
C ASN A 72 -2.58 -15.16 24.42
N THR A 73 -2.53 -15.99 23.36
CA THR A 73 -2.12 -15.53 22.03
C THR A 73 -3.30 -15.27 21.10
N LEU A 74 -3.29 -14.15 20.38
CA LEU A 74 -4.20 -13.89 19.26
C LEU A 74 -3.42 -13.56 18.00
N TRP A 75 -3.64 -14.34 16.94
CA TRP A 75 -3.22 -14.00 15.59
C TRP A 75 -4.44 -13.58 14.77
N GLN A 76 -4.69 -12.27 14.72
CA GLN A 76 -5.92 -11.73 14.14
C GLN A 76 -5.82 -11.76 12.61
N VAL A 77 -6.69 -12.58 11.99
CA VAL A 77 -6.75 -12.80 10.54
C VAL A 77 -7.83 -11.95 9.88
N GLY A 78 -7.61 -11.61 8.63
CA GLY A 78 -8.62 -11.00 7.78
C GLY A 78 -8.09 -10.60 6.41
N THR A 79 -8.96 -10.00 5.60
CA THR A 79 -8.66 -9.59 4.21
C THR A 79 -9.09 -8.15 3.96
N ASP A 80 -8.41 -7.50 3.00
CA ASP A 80 -8.68 -6.12 2.60
C ASP A 80 -9.46 -6.09 1.28
N HIS A 81 -10.53 -5.30 1.25
CA HIS A 81 -11.32 -5.00 0.06
C HIS A 81 -10.50 -4.35 -1.06
N ALA A 82 -9.38 -3.69 -0.74
CA ALA A 82 -8.38 -3.13 -1.66
C ALA A 82 -8.92 -2.14 -2.72
N GLY A 83 -10.07 -1.51 -2.46
CA GLY A 83 -10.71 -0.48 -3.29
C GLY A 83 -10.49 -0.65 -4.80
N ILE A 84 -9.72 0.29 -5.37
CA ILE A 84 -9.37 0.37 -6.80
C ILE A 84 -8.69 -0.89 -7.35
N ALA A 85 -7.87 -1.60 -6.57
CA ALA A 85 -7.21 -2.82 -7.06
C ALA A 85 -8.23 -3.93 -7.35
N THR A 86 -9.18 -4.16 -6.44
CA THR A 86 -10.23 -5.16 -6.62
C THR A 86 -11.18 -4.75 -7.73
N GLN A 87 -11.61 -3.49 -7.75
CA GLN A 87 -12.49 -2.97 -8.80
C GLN A 87 -11.88 -3.18 -10.18
N MET A 88 -10.59 -2.88 -10.37
CA MET A 88 -9.90 -3.09 -11.65
C MET A 88 -9.80 -4.55 -12.07
N VAL A 89 -9.56 -5.47 -11.12
CA VAL A 89 -9.52 -6.91 -11.42
C VAL A 89 -10.89 -7.39 -11.92
N VAL A 90 -11.96 -6.95 -11.27
CA VAL A 90 -13.34 -7.32 -11.64
C VAL A 90 -13.74 -6.68 -12.97
N GLU A 91 -13.43 -5.41 -13.22
CA GLU A 91 -13.68 -4.75 -14.51
C GLU A 91 -12.99 -5.48 -15.66
N ARG A 92 -11.73 -5.91 -15.47
CA ARG A 92 -10.98 -6.67 -16.49
C ARG A 92 -11.57 -8.05 -16.73
N LYS A 93 -11.94 -8.77 -15.67
CA LYS A 93 -12.57 -10.09 -15.76
C LYS A 93 -13.87 -10.01 -16.57
N ILE A 94 -14.74 -9.06 -16.22
CA ILE A 94 -16.01 -8.83 -16.93
C ILE A 94 -15.79 -8.41 -18.38
N ALA A 95 -14.81 -7.53 -18.66
CA ALA A 95 -14.50 -7.13 -20.03
C ALA A 95 -14.01 -8.31 -20.88
N ALA A 96 -13.20 -9.21 -20.30
CA ALA A 96 -12.67 -10.39 -20.99
C ALA A 96 -13.72 -11.49 -21.18
N GLU A 97 -14.54 -11.77 -20.17
CA GLU A 97 -15.51 -12.87 -20.17
C GLU A 97 -16.85 -12.49 -20.81
N GLU A 98 -17.32 -11.26 -20.58
CA GLU A 98 -18.65 -10.81 -21.01
C GLU A 98 -18.63 -9.71 -22.07
N GLY A 99 -17.46 -9.09 -22.36
CA GLY A 99 -17.36 -7.97 -23.29
C GLY A 99 -18.05 -6.69 -22.81
N LYS A 100 -18.27 -6.57 -21.50
CA LYS A 100 -18.99 -5.45 -20.86
C LYS A 100 -18.06 -4.59 -20.01
N THR A 101 -18.53 -3.40 -19.67
CA THR A 101 -17.92 -2.45 -18.75
C THR A 101 -18.77 -2.30 -17.48
N ARG A 102 -18.22 -1.68 -16.43
CA ARG A 102 -19.01 -1.35 -15.21
C ARG A 102 -20.28 -0.54 -15.53
N HIS A 103 -20.22 0.32 -16.54
CA HIS A 103 -21.33 1.21 -16.91
C HIS A 103 -22.51 0.45 -17.50
N ASP A 104 -22.29 -0.73 -18.09
CA ASP A 104 -23.35 -1.58 -18.61
C ASP A 104 -24.19 -2.24 -17.51
N TYR A 105 -23.66 -2.35 -16.28
CA TYR A 105 -24.39 -2.90 -15.12
C TYR A 105 -25.09 -1.83 -14.27
N GLY A 106 -24.56 -0.61 -14.24
CA GLY A 106 -24.86 0.34 -13.18
C GLY A 106 -24.18 -0.03 -11.85
N ARG A 107 -24.23 0.88 -10.87
CA ARG A 107 -23.44 0.81 -9.63
C ARG A 107 -23.74 -0.44 -8.80
N ASP A 108 -25.01 -0.67 -8.48
CA ASP A 108 -25.40 -1.75 -7.54
C ASP A 108 -25.09 -3.15 -8.09
N ALA A 109 -25.49 -3.42 -9.34
CA ALA A 109 -25.22 -4.71 -9.96
C ALA A 109 -23.72 -4.96 -10.20
N PHE A 110 -22.92 -3.91 -10.40
CA PHE A 110 -21.47 -4.02 -10.46
C PHE A 110 -20.86 -4.32 -9.07
N ILE A 111 -21.36 -3.69 -8.01
CA ILE A 111 -20.95 -3.99 -6.62
C ILE A 111 -21.26 -5.46 -6.28
N ASP A 112 -22.39 -6.00 -6.71
CA ASP A 112 -22.73 -7.41 -6.52
C ASP A 112 -21.72 -8.34 -7.20
N LYS A 113 -21.25 -8.00 -8.40
CA LYS A 113 -20.16 -8.76 -9.08
C LYS A 113 -18.87 -8.74 -8.27
N ILE A 114 -18.55 -7.62 -7.61
CA ILE A 114 -17.37 -7.54 -6.76
C ILE A 114 -17.52 -8.39 -5.50
N TRP A 115 -18.70 -8.45 -4.87
CA TRP A 115 -18.96 -9.35 -3.75
C TRP A 115 -18.85 -10.84 -4.13
N GLN A 116 -19.32 -11.20 -5.34
CA GLN A 116 -19.12 -12.55 -5.88
C GLN A 116 -17.64 -12.87 -6.02
N TRP A 117 -16.85 -11.94 -6.58
CA TRP A 117 -15.40 -12.07 -6.67
C TRP A 117 -14.71 -12.17 -5.30
N LYS A 118 -15.14 -11.37 -4.31
CA LYS A 118 -14.63 -11.43 -2.94
C LYS A 118 -14.80 -12.82 -2.35
N THR A 119 -15.93 -13.47 -2.62
CA THR A 119 -16.21 -14.83 -2.13
C THR A 119 -15.26 -15.85 -2.76
N GLU A 120 -15.03 -15.77 -4.07
CA GLU A 120 -14.09 -16.64 -4.81
C GLU A 120 -12.62 -16.42 -4.38
N SER A 121 -12.17 -15.16 -4.36
CA SER A 121 -10.81 -14.77 -3.99
C SER A 121 -10.52 -15.00 -2.51
N GLY A 122 -11.46 -14.64 -1.63
CA GLY A 122 -11.35 -14.87 -0.19
C GLY A 122 -11.25 -16.36 0.14
N GLY A 123 -12.10 -17.20 -0.46
CA GLY A 123 -12.02 -18.65 -0.30
C GLY A 123 -10.66 -19.22 -0.74
N THR A 124 -10.05 -18.67 -1.78
CA THR A 124 -8.70 -19.07 -2.24
C THR A 124 -7.61 -18.66 -1.24
N ILE A 125 -7.58 -17.41 -0.79
CA ILE A 125 -6.62 -16.92 0.22
C ILE A 125 -6.69 -17.78 1.48
N THR A 126 -7.90 -18.00 1.96
CA THR A 126 -8.21 -18.74 3.17
C THR A 126 -7.81 -20.22 3.04
N ARG A 127 -7.97 -20.84 1.85
CA ARG A 127 -7.44 -22.18 1.54
C ARG A 127 -5.91 -22.21 1.55
N GLN A 128 -5.25 -21.24 0.94
CA GLN A 128 -3.78 -21.17 0.90
C GLN A 128 -3.19 -21.06 2.31
N MET A 129 -3.77 -20.20 3.15
CA MET A 129 -3.34 -20.03 4.54
C MET A 129 -3.53 -21.30 5.39
N ARG A 130 -4.64 -22.03 5.20
CA ARG A 130 -4.85 -23.34 5.85
C ARG A 130 -3.79 -24.34 5.41
N ARG A 131 -3.57 -24.46 4.10
CA ARG A 131 -2.58 -25.39 3.54
C ARG A 131 -1.15 -25.06 4.01
N LEU A 132 -0.85 -23.77 4.24
CA LEU A 132 0.41 -23.30 4.83
C LEU A 132 0.54 -23.54 6.35
N GLY A 133 -0.48 -24.12 6.99
CA GLY A 133 -0.44 -24.46 8.41
C GLY A 133 -0.54 -23.26 9.35
N ASN A 134 -1.13 -22.15 8.92
CA ASN A 134 -1.26 -20.94 9.74
C ASN A 134 -2.19 -21.18 10.95
N SER A 135 -1.71 -20.94 12.18
CA SER A 135 -2.46 -21.16 13.43
C SER A 135 -3.33 -19.98 13.86
N VAL A 136 -4.17 -19.49 12.94
CA VAL A 136 -5.13 -18.40 13.16
C VAL A 136 -6.48 -18.92 13.69
N ASP A 137 -7.20 -18.06 14.40
CA ASP A 137 -8.60 -18.32 14.78
C ASP A 137 -9.54 -17.88 13.65
N TRP A 138 -10.02 -18.85 12.86
CA TRP A 138 -10.90 -18.60 11.71
C TRP A 138 -12.27 -18.05 12.09
N GLU A 139 -12.75 -18.26 13.32
CA GLU A 139 -14.02 -17.67 13.78
C GLU A 139 -13.91 -16.15 13.97
N ARG A 140 -12.68 -15.63 14.05
CA ARG A 140 -12.38 -14.21 14.17
C ARG A 140 -11.97 -13.57 12.84
N GLU A 141 -12.14 -14.25 11.71
CA GLU A 141 -11.80 -13.67 10.41
C GLU A 141 -12.56 -12.35 10.17
N ARG A 142 -11.80 -11.30 9.85
CA ARG A 142 -12.32 -9.96 9.56
C ARG A 142 -12.22 -9.63 8.08
N PHE A 143 -13.09 -8.74 7.63
CA PHE A 143 -13.00 -8.14 6.31
C PHE A 143 -13.15 -6.63 6.45
N THR A 144 -12.35 -5.85 5.72
CA THR A 144 -12.39 -4.39 5.90
C THR A 144 -13.75 -3.77 5.62
N MET A 145 -14.62 -4.41 4.84
CA MET A 145 -16.02 -3.98 4.64
C MET A 145 -17.05 -4.91 5.32
N ASP A 146 -16.67 -5.67 6.35
CA ASP A 146 -17.67 -6.31 7.22
C ASP A 146 -18.45 -5.27 8.04
N GLU A 147 -19.54 -5.70 8.66
CA GLU A 147 -20.46 -4.81 9.37
C GLU A 147 -19.77 -4.04 10.52
N GLY A 148 -19.00 -4.75 11.34
CA GLY A 148 -18.31 -4.16 12.49
C GLY A 148 -17.27 -3.13 12.06
N LEU A 149 -16.44 -3.46 11.07
CA LEU A 149 -15.40 -2.55 10.58
C LEU A 149 -15.99 -1.37 9.80
N SER A 150 -17.06 -1.59 9.03
CA SER A 150 -17.78 -0.50 8.35
C SER A 150 -18.42 0.48 9.33
N ASN A 151 -18.91 -0.01 10.47
CA ASN A 151 -19.40 0.85 11.54
C ASN A 151 -18.28 1.66 12.19
N ALA A 152 -17.12 1.04 12.44
CA ALA A 152 -15.92 1.75 12.91
C ALA A 152 -15.48 2.86 11.93
N VAL A 153 -15.46 2.59 10.63
CA VAL A 153 -15.09 3.58 9.60
C VAL A 153 -16.02 4.79 9.62
N LYS A 154 -17.34 4.57 9.70
CA LYS A 154 -18.33 5.66 9.82
C LYS A 154 -18.11 6.47 11.10
N GLU A 155 -17.90 5.79 12.22
CA GLU A 155 -17.64 6.44 13.52
C GLU A 155 -16.41 7.35 13.46
N VAL A 156 -15.30 6.84 12.92
CA VAL A 156 -14.04 7.59 12.77
C VAL A 156 -14.23 8.81 11.88
N PHE A 157 -14.86 8.65 10.72
CA PHE A 157 -15.08 9.77 9.80
C PHE A 157 -15.89 10.89 10.47
N VAL A 158 -17.01 10.54 11.10
CA VAL A 158 -17.90 11.51 11.75
C VAL A 158 -17.20 12.21 12.92
N ARG A 159 -16.42 11.49 13.73
CA ARG A 159 -15.64 12.10 14.83
C ARG A 159 -14.57 13.06 14.32
N LEU A 160 -13.73 12.64 13.38
CA LEU A 160 -12.70 13.52 12.82
C LEU A 160 -13.31 14.75 12.16
N TYR A 161 -14.46 14.63 11.49
CA TYR A 161 -15.15 15.78 10.94
C TYR A 161 -15.65 16.75 12.03
N LYS A 162 -16.29 16.22 13.08
CA LYS A 162 -16.75 17.03 14.23
C LYS A 162 -15.59 17.70 14.98
N GLU A 163 -14.38 17.16 14.87
CA GLU A 163 -13.14 17.69 15.45
C GLU A 163 -12.37 18.64 14.52
N ASP A 164 -12.90 18.99 13.34
CA ASP A 164 -12.21 19.78 12.28
C ASP A 164 -10.89 19.14 11.83
N LEU A 165 -10.76 17.82 11.95
CA LEU A 165 -9.63 17.04 11.43
C LEU A 165 -9.91 16.46 10.04
N ILE A 166 -11.18 16.30 9.68
CA ILE A 166 -11.61 16.05 8.29
C ILE A 166 -12.29 17.30 7.75
N TYR A 167 -11.91 17.70 6.55
CA TYR A 167 -12.56 18.79 5.82
C TYR A 167 -12.64 18.49 4.33
N ARG A 168 -13.53 19.20 3.63
CA ARG A 168 -13.65 19.15 2.18
C ARG A 168 -13.07 20.41 1.57
N GLY A 169 -12.32 20.28 0.48
CA GLY A 169 -11.77 21.44 -0.22
C GLY A 169 -11.34 21.12 -1.65
N LYS A 170 -11.26 22.16 -2.48
CA LYS A 170 -10.74 22.06 -3.84
C LYS A 170 -9.22 22.21 -3.83
N ARG A 171 -8.51 21.14 -4.15
CA ARG A 171 -7.04 21.14 -4.21
C ARG A 171 -6.55 20.34 -5.40
N LEU A 172 -5.27 20.54 -5.72
CA LEU A 172 -4.59 19.77 -6.73
C LEU A 172 -4.37 18.34 -6.23
N VAL A 173 -4.78 17.37 -7.04
CA VAL A 173 -4.54 15.95 -6.78
C VAL A 173 -3.87 15.30 -7.99
N ASN A 174 -3.19 14.20 -7.74
CA ASN A 174 -2.78 13.30 -8.80
C ASN A 174 -4.04 12.60 -9.35
N TRP A 175 -4.41 12.91 -10.60
CA TRP A 175 -5.61 12.38 -11.25
C TRP A 175 -5.24 11.38 -12.35
N ASP A 176 -5.83 10.18 -12.30
CA ASP A 176 -5.74 9.22 -13.40
C ASP A 176 -6.91 9.48 -14.39
N PRO A 177 -6.65 10.06 -15.57
CA PRO A 177 -7.71 10.40 -16.53
C PRO A 177 -8.40 9.18 -17.13
N LYS A 178 -7.76 8.01 -17.08
CA LYS A 178 -8.32 6.75 -17.61
C LYS A 178 -9.24 6.09 -16.59
N LEU A 179 -8.81 6.05 -15.32
CA LEU A 179 -9.61 5.46 -14.24
C LEU A 179 -10.64 6.46 -13.67
N ARG A 180 -10.46 7.75 -13.96
CA ARG A 180 -11.25 8.89 -13.50
C ARG A 180 -11.36 8.94 -11.98
N THR A 181 -10.21 8.90 -11.31
CA THR A 181 -10.12 8.98 -9.86
C THR A 181 -8.85 9.68 -9.42
N ALA A 182 -8.91 10.35 -8.28
CA ALA A 182 -7.71 10.75 -7.56
C ALA A 182 -6.91 9.51 -7.12
N ILE A 183 -5.59 9.61 -7.16
CA ILE A 183 -4.64 8.62 -6.65
C ILE A 183 -3.63 9.30 -5.73
N SER A 184 -3.04 8.54 -4.81
CA SER A 184 -2.01 9.06 -3.90
C SER A 184 -0.70 9.33 -4.64
N ASP A 185 0.12 10.27 -4.15
CA ASP A 185 1.48 10.56 -4.66
C ASP A 185 2.35 9.30 -4.77
N LEU A 186 2.08 8.32 -3.93
CA LEU A 186 2.83 7.07 -3.87
C LEU A 186 2.26 5.96 -4.78
N GLU A 187 1.09 6.17 -5.38
CA GLU A 187 0.54 5.35 -6.48
C GLU A 187 1.02 5.84 -7.85
N VAL A 188 1.89 6.87 -7.86
CA VAL A 188 2.52 7.44 -9.04
C VAL A 188 3.90 6.83 -9.27
N GLU A 189 4.09 6.23 -10.44
CA GLU A 189 5.38 5.75 -10.94
C GLU A 189 6.03 6.82 -11.81
N ASN A 190 7.18 7.34 -11.36
CA ASN A 190 7.99 8.26 -12.14
C ASN A 190 8.83 7.50 -13.19
N ARG A 191 8.61 7.81 -14.47
CA ARG A 191 9.31 7.16 -15.59
C ARG A 191 10.17 8.17 -16.34
N GLU A 192 11.43 7.81 -16.57
CA GLU A 192 12.30 8.56 -17.45
C GLU A 192 11.82 8.46 -18.90
N SER A 193 11.78 9.59 -19.59
CA SER A 193 11.42 9.66 -21.01
C SER A 193 12.17 10.80 -21.69
N LYS A 194 12.34 10.69 -23.01
CA LYS A 194 12.90 11.77 -23.83
C LYS A 194 11.77 12.66 -24.32
N GLY A 195 11.92 13.96 -24.12
CA GLY A 195 10.96 14.97 -24.55
C GLY A 195 11.63 16.23 -25.06
N SER A 196 10.93 17.36 -24.94
CA SER A 196 11.43 18.65 -25.38
C SER A 196 11.10 19.73 -24.36
N MET A 197 11.91 20.78 -24.37
CA MET A 197 11.71 22.03 -23.65
C MET A 197 11.46 23.13 -24.67
N TRP A 198 10.27 23.70 -24.65
CA TRP A 198 9.86 24.77 -25.54
C TRP A 198 10.11 26.12 -24.90
N HIS A 199 10.78 27.01 -25.62
CA HIS A 199 11.05 28.38 -25.19
C HIS A 199 10.10 29.32 -25.93
N ILE A 200 9.20 29.96 -25.19
CA ILE A 200 8.09 30.75 -25.73
C ILE A 200 8.22 32.20 -25.26
N ARG A 201 8.09 33.14 -26.19
CA ARG A 201 8.11 34.58 -25.93
C ARG A 201 6.75 35.05 -25.42
N TYR A 202 6.75 35.72 -24.27
CA TYR A 202 5.60 36.33 -23.61
C TYR A 202 5.77 37.84 -23.70
N PRO A 203 5.03 38.53 -24.59
CA PRO A 203 5.13 39.98 -24.75
C PRO A 203 4.88 40.72 -23.43
N LEU A 204 5.76 41.67 -23.10
CA LEU A 204 5.60 42.56 -21.97
C LEU A 204 4.47 43.57 -22.24
N ALA A 205 3.60 43.78 -21.26
CA ALA A 205 2.54 44.76 -21.34
C ALA A 205 3.07 46.18 -21.08
N ASP A 206 2.25 47.18 -21.40
CA ASP A 206 2.45 48.59 -21.00
C ASP A 206 3.79 49.19 -21.48
N GLY A 207 4.38 48.64 -22.55
CA GLY A 207 5.66 49.10 -23.10
C GLY A 207 6.87 48.79 -22.21
N ALA A 208 6.71 47.91 -21.21
CA ALA A 208 7.80 47.49 -20.34
C ALA A 208 8.89 46.76 -21.14
N LYS A 209 10.13 46.90 -20.68
CA LYS A 209 11.29 46.25 -21.28
C LYS A 209 12.17 45.60 -20.22
N THR A 210 12.81 44.51 -20.59
CA THR A 210 13.87 43.85 -19.82
C THR A 210 15.10 44.75 -19.71
N ALA A 211 16.05 44.38 -18.83
CA ALA A 211 17.32 45.11 -18.68
C ALA A 211 18.14 45.18 -19.99
N ASP A 212 18.01 44.19 -20.87
CA ASP A 212 18.64 44.14 -22.19
C ASP A 212 17.77 44.76 -23.32
N GLY A 213 16.66 45.43 -22.95
CA GLY A 213 15.85 46.23 -23.88
C GLY A 213 14.84 45.46 -24.72
N LYS A 214 14.59 44.18 -24.42
CA LYS A 214 13.55 43.36 -25.06
C LYS A 214 12.17 43.69 -24.52
N ASP A 215 11.16 43.57 -25.36
CA ASP A 215 9.74 43.78 -25.05
C ASP A 215 9.00 42.45 -24.77
N TYR A 216 9.72 41.39 -24.40
CA TYR A 216 9.16 40.10 -24.03
C TYR A 216 10.03 39.38 -22.99
N LEU A 217 9.42 38.43 -22.28
CA LEU A 217 10.11 37.39 -21.50
C LEU A 217 10.13 36.08 -22.29
N VAL A 218 11.15 35.25 -22.09
CA VAL A 218 11.17 33.89 -22.65
C VAL A 218 10.89 32.93 -21.51
N VAL A 219 9.78 32.20 -21.56
CA VAL A 219 9.48 31.14 -20.60
C VAL A 219 9.85 29.79 -21.19
N ALA A 220 10.39 28.90 -20.38
CA ALA A 220 10.73 27.55 -20.79
C ALA A 220 9.72 26.57 -20.17
N THR A 221 9.13 25.67 -20.96
CA THR A 221 8.13 24.70 -20.48
C THR A 221 8.24 23.36 -21.20
N THR A 222 7.89 22.27 -20.51
CA THR A 222 7.72 20.92 -21.05
C THR A 222 6.26 20.59 -21.40
N ARG A 223 5.33 21.47 -21.01
CA ARG A 223 3.88 21.31 -21.17
C ARG A 223 3.26 22.55 -21.84
N PRO A 224 3.54 22.82 -23.13
CA PRO A 224 3.06 24.04 -23.77
C PRO A 224 1.53 24.09 -23.88
N GLU A 225 0.81 22.96 -23.85
CA GLU A 225 -0.66 22.94 -23.79
C GLU A 225 -1.23 23.67 -22.56
N THR A 226 -0.48 23.71 -21.45
CA THR A 226 -0.93 24.35 -20.21
C THR A 226 -0.86 25.87 -20.26
N VAL A 227 -0.20 26.45 -21.27
CA VAL A 227 -0.10 27.91 -21.49
C VAL A 227 -1.48 28.59 -21.48
N LEU A 228 -2.53 27.89 -21.93
CA LEU A 228 -3.91 28.40 -21.93
C LEU A 228 -4.42 28.74 -20.50
N GLY A 229 -3.86 28.07 -19.49
CA GLY A 229 -4.19 28.22 -18.07
C GLY A 229 -3.21 29.05 -17.25
N ASP A 230 -2.21 29.68 -17.88
CA ASP A 230 -1.23 30.50 -17.14
C ASP A 230 -1.91 31.70 -16.47
N THR A 231 -1.50 31.97 -15.23
CA THR A 231 -1.96 33.11 -14.42
C THR A 231 -0.83 33.96 -13.85
N GLY A 232 0.42 33.62 -14.14
CA GLY A 232 1.58 34.46 -13.82
C GLY A 232 2.86 33.99 -14.49
N VAL A 233 3.90 34.82 -14.39
CA VAL A 233 5.28 34.44 -14.71
C VAL A 233 6.13 34.71 -13.48
N ALA A 234 6.79 33.68 -12.94
CA ALA A 234 7.71 33.83 -11.82
C ALA A 234 9.13 34.11 -12.31
N VAL A 235 9.79 35.05 -11.63
CA VAL A 235 11.22 35.35 -11.78
C VAL A 235 11.87 35.39 -10.40
N ASN A 236 13.16 35.07 -10.32
CA ASN A 236 13.85 35.15 -9.04
C ASN A 236 13.95 36.62 -8.59
N PRO A 237 13.63 36.97 -7.33
CA PRO A 237 13.77 38.33 -6.81
C PRO A 237 15.19 38.90 -6.91
N GLU A 238 16.20 38.04 -6.89
CA GLU A 238 17.61 38.41 -6.96
C GLU A 238 18.14 38.50 -8.40
N ASP A 239 17.34 38.11 -9.40
CA ASP A 239 17.78 38.11 -10.80
C ASP A 239 17.93 39.52 -11.36
N PRO A 240 19.16 40.02 -11.62
CA PRO A 240 19.35 41.37 -12.13
C PRO A 240 18.74 41.58 -13.52
N ARG A 241 18.43 40.51 -14.27
CA ARG A 241 17.80 40.58 -15.60
C ARG A 241 16.33 40.97 -15.51
N TYR A 242 15.64 40.56 -14.44
CA TYR A 242 14.17 40.57 -14.36
C TYR A 242 13.59 41.19 -13.08
N LYS A 243 14.36 41.45 -12.04
CA LYS A 243 13.86 42.02 -10.77
C LYS A 243 13.04 43.30 -10.94
N ASP A 244 13.40 44.15 -11.90
CA ASP A 244 12.71 45.41 -12.19
C ASP A 244 11.39 45.22 -12.96
N LEU A 245 11.04 43.97 -13.28
CA LEU A 245 9.78 43.58 -13.90
C LEU A 245 8.78 43.00 -12.90
N ILE A 246 9.18 42.72 -11.66
CA ILE A 246 8.28 42.23 -10.62
C ILE A 246 7.17 43.27 -10.38
N GLY A 247 5.91 42.81 -10.38
CA GLY A 247 4.72 43.66 -10.31
C GLY A 247 4.26 44.27 -11.65
N LYS A 248 5.03 44.07 -12.74
CA LYS A 248 4.59 44.37 -14.11
C LYS A 248 3.84 43.17 -14.70
N PHE A 249 3.46 43.26 -15.96
CA PHE A 249 2.56 42.30 -16.60
C PHE A 249 3.09 41.86 -17.96
N VAL A 250 2.70 40.66 -18.36
CA VAL A 250 2.82 40.16 -19.74
C VAL A 250 1.44 39.92 -20.32
N ILE A 251 1.37 39.90 -21.66
CA ILE A 251 0.21 39.43 -22.40
C ILE A 251 0.45 37.97 -22.77
N LEU A 252 -0.34 37.09 -22.18
CA LEU A 252 -0.29 35.66 -22.42
C LEU A 252 -0.65 35.36 -23.89
N PRO A 253 0.24 34.70 -24.65
CA PRO A 253 -0.03 34.33 -26.03
C PRO A 253 -1.30 33.47 -26.18
N LEU A 254 -1.93 33.52 -27.37
CA LEU A 254 -3.13 32.78 -27.77
C LEU A 254 -4.46 33.19 -27.08
N VAL A 255 -4.43 33.50 -25.78
CA VAL A 255 -5.63 33.89 -25.02
C VAL A 255 -5.68 35.39 -24.68
N ASN A 256 -4.61 36.14 -24.96
CA ASN A 256 -4.50 37.59 -24.71
C ASN A 256 -4.81 38.00 -23.25
N ARG A 257 -4.55 37.10 -22.29
CA ARG A 257 -4.77 37.36 -20.86
C ARG A 257 -3.63 38.21 -20.31
N ARG A 258 -3.96 39.27 -19.57
CA ARG A 258 -2.95 40.08 -18.86
C ARG A 258 -2.61 39.41 -17.52
N ILE A 259 -1.40 38.88 -17.40
CA ILE A 259 -0.95 38.14 -16.21
C ILE A 259 0.26 38.81 -15.55
N PRO A 260 0.35 38.81 -14.21
CA PRO A 260 1.43 39.46 -13.46
C PRO A 260 2.77 38.71 -13.57
N ILE A 261 3.85 39.46 -13.39
CA ILE A 261 5.20 38.94 -13.14
C ILE A 261 5.44 39.00 -11.62
N VAL A 262 5.71 37.84 -11.00
CA VAL A 262 5.88 37.70 -9.55
C VAL A 262 7.33 37.34 -9.20
N GLY A 263 7.79 37.81 -8.03
CA GLY A 263 9.10 37.46 -7.50
C GLY A 263 9.01 36.23 -6.62
N ASP A 264 9.54 35.09 -7.05
CA ASP A 264 9.52 33.84 -6.28
C ASP A 264 10.82 33.04 -6.43
N GLU A 265 11.31 32.46 -5.33
CA GLU A 265 12.54 31.66 -5.31
C GLU A 265 12.42 30.33 -6.08
N HIS A 266 11.20 29.87 -6.36
CA HIS A 266 10.97 28.72 -7.24
C HIS A 266 11.56 28.93 -8.65
N ALA A 267 11.64 30.18 -9.11
CA ALA A 267 12.34 30.51 -10.33
C ALA A 267 13.86 30.49 -10.10
N ASP A 268 14.53 29.50 -10.68
CA ASP A 268 15.98 29.34 -10.62
C ASP A 268 16.66 30.18 -11.72
N MET A 269 17.57 31.06 -11.32
CA MET A 269 18.30 31.97 -12.22
C MET A 269 19.20 31.23 -13.22
N GLU A 270 19.72 30.06 -12.86
CA GLU A 270 20.66 29.27 -13.67
C GLU A 270 19.93 28.26 -14.57
N LYS A 271 18.66 27.97 -14.31
CA LYS A 271 17.87 26.99 -15.06
C LYS A 271 17.06 27.64 -16.18
N GLY A 272 17.22 27.13 -17.41
CA GLY A 272 16.48 27.60 -18.57
C GLY A 272 16.74 29.08 -18.85
N THR A 273 15.70 29.91 -18.75
CA THR A 273 15.76 31.36 -18.97
C THR A 273 15.78 32.18 -17.68
N GLY A 274 15.58 31.55 -16.51
CA GLY A 274 15.29 32.26 -15.25
C GLY A 274 13.85 32.76 -15.11
N CYS A 275 13.00 32.54 -16.12
CA CYS A 275 11.56 32.85 -16.09
C CYS A 275 10.74 31.55 -16.17
N VAL A 276 9.82 31.35 -15.23
CA VAL A 276 8.97 30.16 -15.15
C VAL A 276 7.52 30.59 -15.36
N LYS A 277 6.81 29.93 -16.27
CA LYS A 277 5.35 30.12 -16.40
C LYS A 277 4.64 29.50 -15.20
N ILE A 278 3.60 30.14 -14.68
CA ILE A 278 2.85 29.67 -13.51
C ILE A 278 1.43 29.26 -13.93
N THR A 279 1.16 27.96 -13.83
CA THR A 279 -0.14 27.28 -14.07
C THR A 279 -0.64 26.58 -12.80
N PRO A 280 -1.21 27.32 -11.83
CA PRO A 280 -1.52 26.77 -10.52
C PRO A 280 -2.46 25.55 -10.54
N ALA A 281 -3.34 25.45 -11.55
CA ALA A 281 -4.30 24.36 -11.65
C ALA A 281 -3.77 23.06 -12.29
N HIS A 282 -2.51 23.03 -12.76
CA HIS A 282 -1.97 21.91 -13.57
C HIS A 282 -0.55 21.47 -13.22
N ASP A 283 0.07 22.05 -12.19
CA ASP A 283 1.38 21.65 -11.66
C ASP A 283 1.45 21.94 -10.15
N PHE A 284 2.01 21.00 -9.37
CA PHE A 284 2.07 21.12 -7.91
C PHE A 284 2.99 22.25 -7.43
N ASN A 285 4.10 22.51 -8.13
CA ASN A 285 4.99 23.61 -7.76
C ASN A 285 4.34 24.95 -8.11
N ASP A 286 3.74 25.05 -9.30
CA ASP A 286 2.99 26.22 -9.73
C ASP A 286 1.80 26.51 -8.80
N TYR A 287 1.14 25.46 -8.28
CA TYR A 287 0.06 25.57 -7.30
C TYR A 287 0.53 26.26 -6.02
N GLU A 288 1.70 25.89 -5.50
CA GLU A 288 2.28 26.51 -4.31
C GLU A 288 2.76 27.94 -4.56
N VAL A 289 3.34 28.24 -5.73
CA VAL A 289 3.64 29.62 -6.15
C VAL A 289 2.35 30.43 -6.24
N GLY A 290 1.32 29.87 -6.87
CA GLY A 290 0.01 30.51 -7.01
C GLY A 290 -0.63 30.84 -5.66
N LYS A 291 -0.50 29.95 -4.67
CA LYS A 291 -0.93 30.21 -3.30
C LYS A 291 -0.16 31.35 -2.64
N ARG A 292 1.19 31.33 -2.71
CA ARG A 292 2.04 32.38 -2.10
C ARG A 292 1.75 33.77 -2.65
N HIS A 293 1.43 33.86 -3.95
CA HIS A 293 1.21 35.13 -4.66
C HIS A 293 -0.27 35.44 -4.93
N ALA A 294 -1.19 34.68 -4.36
CA ALA A 294 -2.64 34.84 -4.56
C ALA A 294 -3.07 34.85 -6.05
N LEU A 295 -2.42 34.03 -6.89
CA LEU A 295 -2.77 33.91 -8.30
C LEU A 295 -4.03 33.08 -8.48
N PRO A 296 -4.93 33.45 -9.42
CA PRO A 296 -6.09 32.63 -9.76
C PRO A 296 -5.67 31.26 -10.31
N MET A 297 -6.54 30.27 -10.13
CA MET A 297 -6.33 28.90 -10.61
C MET A 297 -7.28 28.59 -11.76
N ILE A 298 -6.75 28.40 -12.97
CA ILE A 298 -7.55 28.18 -14.18
C ILE A 298 -7.46 26.73 -14.61
N ASN A 299 -8.51 25.95 -14.37
CA ASN A 299 -8.61 24.58 -14.87
C ASN A 299 -9.01 24.57 -16.36
N ILE A 300 -8.10 24.15 -17.23
CA ILE A 300 -8.33 24.02 -18.68
C ILE A 300 -8.62 22.58 -19.11
N LEU A 301 -8.50 21.60 -18.21
CA LEU A 301 -8.60 20.18 -18.53
C LEU A 301 -9.93 19.60 -18.01
N THR A 302 -10.52 18.72 -18.81
CA THR A 302 -11.58 17.82 -18.37
C THR A 302 -10.97 16.69 -17.55
N PHE A 303 -11.81 15.91 -16.86
CA PHE A 303 -11.35 14.70 -16.16
C PHE A 303 -10.81 13.61 -17.08
N ASP A 304 -11.01 13.71 -18.40
CA ASP A 304 -10.40 12.81 -19.39
C ASP A 304 -9.00 13.29 -19.84
N GLY A 305 -8.59 14.48 -19.40
CA GLY A 305 -7.36 15.13 -19.85
C GLY A 305 -7.51 15.82 -21.22
N ASP A 306 -8.74 16.12 -21.65
CA ASP A 306 -9.00 16.90 -22.86
C ASP A 306 -9.13 18.39 -22.51
N ILE A 307 -8.86 19.28 -23.46
CA ILE A 307 -9.08 20.72 -23.29
C ILE A 307 -10.58 21.00 -23.19
N ARG A 308 -10.98 21.79 -22.19
CA ARG A 308 -12.38 22.19 -21.98
C ARG A 308 -12.89 23.10 -23.08
N GLU A 309 -14.21 23.13 -23.26
CA GLU A 309 -14.87 24.18 -24.04
C GLU A 309 -14.74 25.56 -23.37
N SER A 310 -14.83 25.57 -22.04
CA SER A 310 -14.72 26.74 -21.18
C SER A 310 -13.93 26.36 -19.93
N ALA A 311 -12.94 27.19 -19.57
CA ALA A 311 -12.12 27.00 -18.39
C ALA A 311 -12.93 27.24 -17.11
N GLU A 312 -12.53 26.58 -16.02
CA GLU A 312 -13.05 26.89 -14.69
C GLU A 312 -12.02 27.77 -13.98
N VAL A 313 -12.47 28.86 -13.36
CA VAL A 313 -11.59 29.85 -12.73
C VAL A 313 -11.89 29.88 -11.24
N PHE A 314 -10.86 29.66 -10.43
CA PHE A 314 -10.97 29.62 -8.98
C PHE A 314 -9.97 30.57 -8.32
N ASP A 315 -10.26 30.98 -7.09
CA ASP A 315 -9.28 31.62 -6.22
C ASP A 315 -8.35 30.58 -5.54
N THR A 316 -7.46 31.04 -4.67
CA THR A 316 -6.52 30.16 -3.96
C THR A 316 -7.16 29.31 -2.85
N LYS A 317 -8.42 29.60 -2.50
CA LYS A 317 -9.23 28.83 -1.55
C LYS A 317 -10.08 27.78 -2.26
N GLY A 318 -10.16 27.84 -3.58
CA GLY A 318 -10.94 26.91 -4.39
C GLY A 318 -12.36 27.40 -4.71
N GLU A 319 -12.67 28.66 -4.39
CA GLU A 319 -13.96 29.28 -4.67
C GLU A 319 -14.00 29.79 -6.12
N GLU A 320 -15.17 29.72 -6.75
CA GLU A 320 -15.35 30.23 -8.12
C GLU A 320 -15.02 31.72 -8.20
N SER A 321 -14.36 32.12 -9.29
CA SER A 321 -13.93 33.51 -9.51
C SER A 321 -14.16 33.93 -10.96
N ASP A 322 -14.51 35.20 -11.15
CA ASP A 322 -14.71 35.85 -12.45
C ASP A 322 -13.55 36.80 -12.81
N VAL A 323 -12.44 36.75 -12.06
CA VAL A 323 -11.27 37.62 -12.26
C VAL A 323 -10.65 37.49 -13.65
N TYR A 324 -10.80 36.34 -14.30
CA TYR A 324 -10.38 36.09 -15.67
C TYR A 324 -11.51 35.45 -16.48
N SER A 325 -11.50 35.71 -17.79
CA SER A 325 -12.41 35.05 -18.74
C SER A 325 -12.17 33.54 -18.74
N SER A 326 -13.27 32.79 -18.76
CA SER A 326 -13.31 31.35 -18.95
C SER A 326 -13.16 30.91 -20.41
N GLU A 327 -13.09 31.85 -21.36
CA GLU A 327 -12.97 31.53 -22.78
C GLU A 327 -11.66 30.80 -23.12
N ILE A 328 -11.78 29.67 -23.80
CA ILE A 328 -10.68 28.95 -24.44
C ILE A 328 -10.84 29.09 -25.96
N PRO A 329 -9.78 29.41 -26.74
CA PRO A 329 -9.89 29.55 -28.19
C PRO A 329 -10.47 28.29 -28.85
N ALA A 330 -11.43 28.47 -29.75
CA ALA A 330 -12.22 27.38 -30.34
C ALA A 330 -11.38 26.29 -31.03
N GLU A 331 -10.21 26.66 -31.55
CA GLU A 331 -9.26 25.73 -32.19
C GLU A 331 -8.60 24.73 -31.23
N PHE A 332 -8.59 25.02 -29.92
CA PHE A 332 -8.01 24.13 -28.90
C PHE A 332 -9.06 23.33 -28.12
N GLN A 333 -10.32 23.77 -28.13
CA GLN A 333 -11.39 23.12 -27.37
C GLN A 333 -11.56 21.65 -27.77
N LYS A 334 -11.77 20.78 -26.79
CA LYS A 334 -11.98 19.32 -26.94
C LYS A 334 -10.82 18.55 -27.52
N LEU A 335 -9.66 19.18 -27.71
CA LEU A 335 -8.46 18.45 -28.13
C LEU A 335 -7.95 17.62 -26.95
N GLU A 336 -7.57 16.39 -27.24
CA GLU A 336 -6.79 15.57 -26.31
C GLU A 336 -5.47 16.30 -25.98
N ARG A 337 -5.04 16.33 -24.71
CA ARG A 337 -3.88 17.13 -24.25
C ARG A 337 -2.61 17.01 -25.08
N PHE A 338 -2.25 15.84 -25.59
CA PHE A 338 -1.05 15.70 -26.42
C PHE A 338 -1.29 16.19 -27.86
N ALA A 339 -2.51 16.12 -28.37
CA ALA A 339 -2.90 16.79 -29.60
C ALA A 339 -2.92 18.32 -29.41
N ALA A 340 -3.49 18.81 -28.30
CA ALA A 340 -3.48 20.21 -27.91
C ALA A 340 -2.06 20.76 -27.79
N ARG A 341 -1.13 19.98 -27.23
CA ARG A 341 0.31 20.32 -27.16
C ARG A 341 0.87 20.66 -28.54
N LYS A 342 0.58 19.84 -29.55
CA LYS A 342 1.05 20.08 -30.93
C LYS A 342 0.38 21.31 -31.54
N ALA A 343 -0.92 21.47 -31.33
CA ALA A 343 -1.68 22.60 -31.84
C ALA A 343 -1.20 23.93 -31.25
N VAL A 344 -0.99 23.99 -29.94
CA VAL A 344 -0.50 25.18 -29.24
C VAL A 344 0.90 25.56 -29.72
N VAL A 345 1.82 24.59 -29.84
CA VAL A 345 3.16 24.87 -30.37
C VAL A 345 3.10 25.43 -31.80
N ALA A 346 2.26 24.85 -32.66
CA ALA A 346 2.09 25.34 -34.03
C ALA A 346 1.51 26.76 -34.08
N ALA A 347 0.54 27.08 -33.22
CA ALA A 347 -0.06 28.41 -33.13
C ALA A 347 0.94 29.46 -32.61
N VAL A 348 1.74 29.11 -31.59
CA VAL A 348 2.81 29.96 -31.07
C VAL A 348 3.90 30.23 -32.12
N ASP A 349 4.28 29.22 -32.90
CA ASP A 349 5.24 29.35 -33.99
C ASP A 349 4.69 30.23 -35.14
N ALA A 350 3.42 30.05 -35.50
CA ALA A 350 2.75 30.89 -36.50
C ALA A 350 2.70 32.38 -36.10
N LEU A 351 2.68 32.68 -34.79
CA LEU A 351 2.79 34.04 -34.26
C LEU A 351 4.23 34.55 -34.16
N GLY A 352 5.24 33.74 -34.50
CA GLY A 352 6.66 34.09 -34.38
C GLY A 352 7.15 34.20 -32.93
N LEU A 353 6.41 33.60 -31.99
CA LEU A 353 6.69 33.66 -30.56
C LEU A 353 7.48 32.44 -30.05
N LEU A 354 7.68 31.42 -30.89
CA LEU A 354 8.55 30.29 -30.56
C LEU A 354 10.02 30.70 -30.74
N GLU A 355 10.80 30.70 -29.65
CA GLU A 355 12.22 31.07 -29.68
C GLU A 355 13.09 29.88 -30.11
N GLU A 356 12.93 28.74 -29.41
CA GLU A 356 13.71 27.53 -29.64
C GLU A 356 13.03 26.29 -29.02
N ILE A 357 13.35 25.12 -29.57
CA ILE A 357 12.98 23.82 -29.00
C ILE A 357 14.27 23.06 -28.70
N LYS A 358 14.45 22.68 -27.43
CA LYS A 358 15.62 21.90 -26.99
C LYS A 358 15.20 20.49 -26.57
N PRO A 359 15.95 19.43 -26.94
CA PRO A 359 15.76 18.12 -26.34
C PRO A 359 15.91 18.19 -24.81
N HIS A 360 15.05 17.47 -24.09
CA HIS A 360 15.09 17.47 -22.63
C HIS A 360 14.70 16.10 -22.08
N ASP A 361 15.37 15.71 -21.00
CA ASP A 361 15.07 14.47 -20.29
C ASP A 361 13.98 14.76 -19.27
N LEU A 362 12.88 14.01 -19.37
CA LEU A 362 11.69 14.19 -18.56
C LEU A 362 11.57 13.04 -17.57
N THR A 363 11.15 13.39 -16.35
CA THR A 363 10.57 12.42 -15.42
C THR A 363 9.07 12.64 -15.46
N VAL A 364 8.32 11.68 -16.02
CA VAL A 364 6.88 11.80 -16.23
C VAL A 364 6.14 10.88 -15.24
N PRO A 365 5.14 11.40 -14.50
CA PRO A 365 4.35 10.60 -13.57
C PRO A 365 3.34 9.72 -14.33
N TYR A 366 3.33 8.42 -14.04
CA TYR A 366 2.37 7.45 -14.56
C TYR A 366 1.60 6.79 -13.43
N GLY A 367 0.32 6.46 -13.65
CA GLY A 367 -0.42 5.65 -12.69
C GLY A 367 0.11 4.22 -12.68
N ASP A 368 0.43 3.68 -11.50
CA ASP A 368 0.93 2.31 -11.31
C ASP A 368 0.02 1.24 -11.94
N ARG A 369 -1.30 1.50 -11.93
CA ARG A 369 -2.34 0.58 -12.39
C ARG A 369 -2.92 0.96 -13.75
N GLY A 370 -3.24 2.25 -13.94
CA GLY A 370 -3.84 2.76 -15.17
C GLY A 370 -2.86 2.74 -16.35
N GLY A 371 -1.56 2.92 -16.05
CA GLY A 371 -0.46 2.93 -17.01
C GLY A 371 -0.43 4.18 -17.91
N VAL A 372 -1.21 5.21 -17.56
CA VAL A 372 -1.31 6.48 -18.30
C VAL A 372 -0.58 7.59 -17.55
N VAL A 373 -0.25 8.67 -18.25
CA VAL A 373 0.31 9.89 -17.64
C VAL A 373 -0.73 10.50 -16.71
N ILE A 374 -0.31 10.77 -15.48
CA ILE A 374 -1.12 11.39 -14.42
C ILE A 374 -1.17 12.89 -14.64
N GLU A 375 -2.36 13.46 -14.42
CA GLU A 375 -2.59 14.89 -14.51
C GLU A 375 -2.74 15.47 -13.11
N PRO A 376 -2.00 16.53 -12.75
CA PRO A 376 -2.36 17.36 -11.60
C PRO A 376 -3.68 18.06 -11.91
N MET A 377 -4.72 17.79 -11.13
CA MET A 377 -6.09 18.25 -11.39
C MET A 377 -6.70 18.87 -10.15
N LEU A 378 -7.38 20.01 -10.31
CA LEU A 378 -8.20 20.59 -9.24
C LEU A 378 -9.49 19.79 -9.08
N THR A 379 -9.69 19.20 -7.89
CA THR A 379 -10.90 18.44 -7.57
C THR A 379 -11.36 18.74 -6.15
N ASP A 380 -12.67 18.67 -5.94
CA ASP A 380 -13.23 18.67 -4.58
C ASP A 380 -13.00 17.30 -3.95
N GLN A 381 -12.25 17.27 -2.85
CA GLN A 381 -11.93 16.04 -2.15
C GLN A 381 -12.04 16.25 -0.65
N TRP A 382 -12.12 15.13 0.05
CA TRP A 382 -12.04 15.05 1.50
C TRP A 382 -10.61 14.80 1.93
N TYR A 383 -10.16 15.54 2.94
CA TYR A 383 -8.80 15.50 3.45
C TYR A 383 -8.81 15.28 4.97
N VAL A 384 -7.83 14.51 5.45
CA VAL A 384 -7.46 14.46 6.86
C VAL A 384 -6.28 15.39 7.11
N ARG A 385 -6.38 16.26 8.12
CA ARG A 385 -5.28 17.09 8.62
C ARG A 385 -4.20 16.20 9.24
N ALA A 386 -3.21 15.84 8.42
CA ALA A 386 -2.24 14.82 8.78
C ALA A 386 -1.18 15.34 9.76
N ASP A 387 -0.86 16.63 9.70
CA ASP A 387 0.13 17.30 10.54
C ASP A 387 -0.24 17.23 12.03
N VAL A 388 -1.52 17.40 12.38
CA VAL A 388 -2.01 17.31 13.75
C VAL A 388 -1.86 15.90 14.30
N LEU A 389 -2.25 14.90 13.52
CA LEU A 389 -2.22 13.49 13.90
C LEU A 389 -0.80 12.89 13.88
N ALA A 390 0.09 13.44 13.07
CA ALA A 390 1.46 12.95 12.92
C ALA A 390 2.36 13.29 14.11
N LYS A 391 2.14 14.42 14.80
CA LYS A 391 2.94 14.83 15.96
C LYS A 391 3.03 13.76 17.06
N PRO A 392 1.92 13.28 17.66
CA PRO A 392 2.00 12.24 18.68
C PRO A 392 2.58 10.92 18.14
N ALA A 393 2.35 10.63 16.85
CA ALA A 393 2.89 9.43 16.21
C ALA A 393 4.42 9.47 16.08
N VAL A 394 4.98 10.62 15.71
CA VAL A 394 6.44 10.85 15.65
C VAL A 394 7.04 10.74 17.05
N GLU A 395 6.43 11.40 18.04
CA GLU A 395 6.91 11.36 19.44
C GLU A 395 6.93 9.94 20.00
N ALA A 396 5.94 9.10 19.70
CA ALA A 396 5.92 7.71 20.17
C ALA A 396 7.10 6.87 19.66
N VAL A 397 7.56 7.12 18.43
CA VAL A 397 8.75 6.44 17.88
C VAL A 397 10.03 7.08 18.44
N GLU A 398 10.09 8.41 18.55
CA GLU A 398 11.25 9.13 19.12
C GLU A 398 11.51 8.76 20.59
N ASN A 399 10.46 8.57 21.38
CA ASN A 399 10.53 8.17 22.79
C ASN A 399 10.83 6.66 22.98
N GLY A 400 10.73 5.86 21.91
CA GLY A 400 10.92 4.41 21.95
C GLY A 400 9.72 3.63 22.48
N ASP A 401 8.54 4.25 22.56
CA ASP A 401 7.26 3.56 22.85
C ASP A 401 6.89 2.58 21.73
N ILE A 402 7.33 2.88 20.50
CA ILE A 402 7.28 2.02 19.32
C ILE A 402 8.70 1.80 18.81
N GLN A 403 9.12 0.54 18.65
CA GLN A 403 10.48 0.19 18.22
C GLN A 403 10.46 -0.49 16.84
N PHE A 404 11.27 0.00 15.90
CA PHE A 404 11.44 -0.67 14.61
C PHE A 404 12.60 -1.67 14.67
N VAL A 405 12.38 -2.85 14.11
CA VAL A 405 13.39 -3.89 13.95
C VAL A 405 13.50 -4.23 12.47
N PRO A 406 14.59 -3.86 11.78
CA PRO A 406 15.76 -3.10 12.27
C PRO A 406 15.50 -1.60 12.45
N LYS A 407 16.26 -0.97 13.36
CA LYS A 407 16.17 0.47 13.68
C LYS A 407 16.33 1.41 12.49
N GLN A 408 17.05 1.01 11.44
CA GLN A 408 17.28 1.86 10.27
C GLN A 408 15.98 2.35 9.59
N TYR A 409 14.87 1.62 9.75
CA TYR A 409 13.57 2.00 9.18
C TYR A 409 12.90 3.15 9.93
N GLU A 410 13.36 3.51 11.14
CA GLU A 410 12.93 4.73 11.84
C GLU A 410 13.27 5.98 11.01
N ASN A 411 14.45 6.01 10.38
CA ASN A 411 14.84 7.14 9.52
C ASN A 411 13.88 7.32 8.34
N MET A 412 13.45 6.21 7.74
CA MET A 412 12.47 6.25 6.67
C MET A 412 11.14 6.77 7.20
N TYR A 413 10.66 6.22 8.31
CA TYR A 413 9.43 6.70 8.98
C TYR A 413 9.48 8.21 9.27
N PHE A 414 10.55 8.72 9.89
CA PHE A 414 10.70 10.13 10.21
C PHE A 414 10.77 11.04 8.99
N SER A 415 11.47 10.61 7.93
CA SER A 415 11.56 11.38 6.68
C SER A 415 10.18 11.63 6.08
N TRP A 416 9.26 10.67 6.20
CA TRP A 416 7.91 10.85 5.69
C TRP A 416 7.01 11.62 6.65
N MET A 417 7.10 11.34 7.95
CA MET A 417 6.18 11.89 8.93
C MET A 417 6.42 13.38 9.23
N ARG A 418 7.67 13.86 9.09
CA ARG A 418 8.01 15.26 9.36
C ARG A 418 7.53 16.23 8.29
N ASP A 419 7.44 15.78 7.04
CA ASP A 419 7.00 16.58 5.89
C ASP A 419 5.60 16.15 5.37
N ILE A 420 4.82 15.51 6.23
CA ILE A 420 3.55 14.90 5.83
C ILE A 420 2.53 15.94 5.38
N GLN A 421 1.93 15.69 4.23
CA GLN A 421 0.85 16.50 3.69
C GLN A 421 -0.52 15.96 4.12
N ASP A 422 -1.54 16.82 4.05
CA ASP A 422 -2.93 16.43 4.27
C ASP A 422 -3.30 15.25 3.39
N TRP A 423 -3.90 14.24 4.01
CA TRP A 423 -4.19 12.98 3.34
C TRP A 423 -5.52 13.06 2.63
N CYS A 424 -5.50 13.01 1.29
CA CYS A 424 -6.70 12.86 0.46
C CYS A 424 -7.35 11.48 0.67
N ILE A 425 -8.53 11.45 1.29
CA ILE A 425 -9.25 10.23 1.69
C ILE A 425 -10.45 9.89 0.81
N SER A 426 -10.85 10.72 -0.14
CA SER A 426 -11.94 10.42 -1.09
C SER A 426 -11.42 9.83 -2.40
N ARG A 427 -12.22 8.96 -3.01
CA ARG A 427 -11.94 8.28 -4.28
C ARG A 427 -13.22 8.16 -5.09
N GLN A 428 -13.12 8.41 -6.39
CA GLN A 428 -14.24 8.36 -7.34
C GLN A 428 -14.45 6.93 -7.88
N LEU A 429 -14.49 5.97 -6.95
CA LEU A 429 -14.66 4.55 -7.21
C LEU A 429 -16.08 4.11 -6.84
N TRP A 430 -16.50 2.95 -7.34
CA TRP A 430 -17.79 2.37 -6.95
C TRP A 430 -17.64 1.41 -5.78
N TRP A 431 -16.45 0.81 -5.63
CA TRP A 431 -16.11 -0.14 -4.56
C TRP A 431 -15.31 0.52 -3.44
N GLY A 432 -15.85 0.45 -2.22
CA GLY A 432 -15.26 1.00 -1.00
C GLY A 432 -16.34 1.46 -0.01
N HIS A 433 -15.91 2.01 1.12
CA HIS A 433 -16.85 2.59 2.08
C HIS A 433 -17.38 3.92 1.55
N ARG A 434 -18.68 4.03 1.31
CA ARG A 434 -19.28 5.33 0.94
C ARG A 434 -19.03 6.36 2.02
N ILE A 435 -18.64 7.56 1.61
CA ILE A 435 -18.41 8.67 2.53
C ILE A 435 -19.74 9.00 3.25
N PRO A 436 -19.74 9.07 4.59
CA PRO A 436 -20.95 9.36 5.36
C PRO A 436 -21.19 10.88 5.41
N ALA A 437 -21.37 11.48 4.23
CA ALA A 437 -21.72 12.88 4.03
C ALA A 437 -22.91 12.98 3.05
N TRP A 438 -23.80 13.95 3.25
CA TRP A 438 -25.00 14.19 2.46
C TRP A 438 -25.02 15.63 1.97
N TYR A 439 -25.52 15.81 0.76
CA TYR A 439 -25.69 17.10 0.11
C TYR A 439 -27.17 17.39 -0.07
N ASP A 440 -27.57 18.62 0.21
CA ASP A 440 -28.86 19.13 -0.26
C ASP A 440 -28.76 19.68 -1.70
N ASN A 441 -29.87 20.16 -2.23
CA ASN A 441 -29.93 20.72 -3.58
C ASN A 441 -29.19 22.06 -3.74
N ASP A 442 -28.89 22.75 -2.64
CA ASP A 442 -28.12 24.00 -2.62
C ASP A 442 -26.61 23.74 -2.48
N GLY A 443 -26.21 22.48 -2.30
CA GLY A 443 -24.81 22.06 -2.17
C GLY A 443 -24.26 22.11 -0.75
N ASN A 444 -25.10 22.37 0.26
CA ASN A 444 -24.65 22.32 1.66
C ASN A 444 -24.32 20.88 2.05
N VAL A 445 -23.27 20.74 2.86
CA VAL A 445 -22.72 19.43 3.26
C VAL A 445 -23.06 19.13 4.71
N TYR A 446 -23.62 17.95 4.95
CA TYR A 446 -23.97 17.46 6.28
C TYR A 446 -23.33 16.08 6.52
N VAL A 447 -22.70 15.87 7.67
CA VAL A 447 -21.97 14.62 7.99
C VAL A 447 -22.63 13.94 9.18
N GLY A 448 -22.85 12.63 9.10
CA GLY A 448 -23.48 11.82 10.15
C GLY A 448 -23.38 10.33 9.83
N ARG A 449 -23.71 9.42 10.76
CA ARG A 449 -23.57 7.97 10.50
C ARG A 449 -24.69 7.45 9.61
N THR A 450 -25.84 8.12 9.62
CA THR A 450 -27.03 7.83 8.84
C THR A 450 -27.69 9.13 8.38
N GLU A 451 -28.56 9.03 7.37
CA GLU A 451 -29.37 10.17 6.93
C GLU A 451 -30.29 10.69 8.05
N ASP A 452 -30.86 9.78 8.86
CA ASP A 452 -31.71 10.15 9.99
C ASP A 452 -30.95 10.98 11.04
N GLU A 453 -29.70 10.62 11.35
CA GLU A 453 -28.83 11.41 12.24
C GLU A 453 -28.60 12.81 11.65
N VAL A 454 -28.27 12.89 10.36
CA VAL A 454 -28.06 14.17 9.66
C VAL A 454 -29.30 15.05 9.74
N ARG A 455 -30.48 14.49 9.46
CA ARG A 455 -31.74 15.25 9.50
C ARG A 455 -32.02 15.77 10.90
N GLN A 456 -31.83 14.94 11.93
CA GLN A 456 -32.10 15.29 13.31
C GLN A 456 -31.12 16.36 13.84
N GLU A 457 -29.81 16.20 13.63
CA GLU A 457 -28.79 17.13 14.14
C GLU A 457 -28.88 18.51 13.48
N ASN A 458 -29.35 18.58 12.23
CA ASN A 458 -29.40 19.82 11.45
C ASN A 458 -30.82 20.40 11.31
N ASN A 459 -31.82 19.83 12.00
CA ASN A 459 -33.23 20.25 11.94
C ASN A 459 -33.80 20.31 10.51
N LEU A 460 -33.46 19.33 9.67
CA LEU A 460 -33.90 19.28 8.27
C LEU A 460 -35.28 18.63 8.15
N GLY A 461 -36.19 19.27 7.42
CA GLY A 461 -37.50 18.72 7.08
C GLY A 461 -37.41 17.52 6.12
N ALA A 462 -38.46 16.70 6.08
CA ALA A 462 -38.54 15.54 5.16
C ALA A 462 -38.60 15.94 3.67
N ASP A 463 -38.93 17.20 3.40
CA ASP A 463 -38.96 17.83 2.07
C ASP A 463 -37.57 18.20 1.55
N VAL A 464 -36.57 18.33 2.42
CA VAL A 464 -35.18 18.54 2.01
C VAL A 464 -34.66 17.23 1.41
N GLN A 465 -34.44 17.25 0.09
CA GLN A 465 -33.84 16.13 -0.62
C GLN A 465 -32.36 16.06 -0.26
N LEU A 466 -31.95 14.92 0.31
CA LEU A 466 -30.56 14.65 0.62
C LEU A 466 -30.03 13.57 -0.31
N ARG A 467 -28.80 13.77 -0.80
CA ARG A 467 -28.06 12.78 -1.57
C ARG A 467 -26.75 12.50 -0.85
N GLN A 468 -26.53 11.26 -0.45
CA GLN A 468 -25.24 10.87 0.12
C GLN A 468 -24.13 11.00 -0.94
N ASP A 469 -22.92 11.36 -0.52
CA ASP A 469 -21.73 11.44 -1.34
C ASP A 469 -21.52 10.14 -2.13
N GLU A 470 -21.24 10.28 -3.43
CA GLU A 470 -21.03 9.15 -4.32
C GLU A 470 -19.61 8.59 -4.19
N ASP A 471 -18.69 9.39 -3.67
CA ASP A 471 -17.32 8.98 -3.44
C ASP A 471 -17.23 7.93 -2.33
N VAL A 472 -16.18 7.13 -2.43
CA VAL A 472 -15.80 6.17 -1.41
C VAL A 472 -14.51 6.60 -0.73
N LEU A 473 -14.30 6.09 0.47
CA LEU A 473 -13.08 6.30 1.21
C LEU A 473 -11.93 5.50 0.60
N ASP A 474 -10.74 6.09 0.68
CA ASP A 474 -9.47 5.45 0.38
C ASP A 474 -9.34 4.13 1.16
N THR A 475 -8.80 3.09 0.53
CA THR A 475 -8.65 1.77 1.16
C THR A 475 -7.78 1.85 2.41
N TRP A 476 -6.80 2.75 2.40
CA TRP A 476 -5.92 2.98 3.53
C TRP A 476 -6.65 3.62 4.72
N PHE A 477 -7.78 4.29 4.50
CA PHE A 477 -8.59 4.87 5.58
C PHE A 477 -9.19 3.80 6.48
N SER A 478 -9.78 2.75 5.91
CA SER A 478 -10.30 1.63 6.70
C SER A 478 -9.18 0.74 7.24
N SER A 479 -8.15 0.47 6.44
CA SER A 479 -7.00 -0.34 6.87
C SER A 479 -6.15 0.32 7.96
N ALA A 480 -6.18 1.66 8.08
CA ALA A 480 -5.57 2.37 9.21
C ALA A 480 -6.23 2.06 10.56
N LEU A 481 -7.46 1.51 10.56
CA LEU A 481 -8.20 1.20 11.79
C LEU A 481 -7.98 -0.23 12.28
N TRP A 482 -7.21 -1.03 11.51
CA TRP A 482 -7.13 -2.49 11.62
C TRP A 482 -6.82 -3.00 13.03
N THR A 483 -5.94 -2.34 13.77
CA THR A 483 -5.46 -2.78 15.09
C THR A 483 -6.51 -2.68 16.20
N PHE A 484 -7.58 -1.93 16.00
CA PHE A 484 -8.62 -1.72 17.02
C PHE A 484 -10.03 -2.01 16.51
N SER A 485 -10.33 -1.75 15.23
CA SER A 485 -11.63 -2.09 14.64
C SER A 485 -11.85 -3.60 14.55
N THR A 486 -10.80 -4.37 14.25
CA THR A 486 -10.88 -5.84 14.24
C THR A 486 -11.14 -6.41 15.64
N LEU A 487 -10.76 -5.69 16.69
CA LEU A 487 -11.02 -6.05 18.08
C LEU A 487 -12.35 -5.52 18.61
N GLY A 488 -13.21 -4.97 17.74
CA GLY A 488 -14.57 -4.57 18.11
C GLY A 488 -14.69 -3.14 18.65
N TRP A 489 -13.73 -2.26 18.38
CA TRP A 489 -14.00 -0.83 18.49
C TRP A 489 -15.06 -0.42 17.45
N PRO A 490 -16.04 0.45 17.77
CA PRO A 490 -16.11 1.32 18.94
C PRO A 490 -16.74 0.72 20.21
N GLU A 491 -17.18 -0.55 20.18
CA GLU A 491 -17.98 -1.18 21.24
C GLU A 491 -17.19 -1.61 22.50
N ASN A 492 -15.92 -1.19 22.63
CA ASN A 492 -15.01 -1.50 23.74
C ASN A 492 -15.16 -2.94 24.25
N THR A 493 -14.91 -3.93 23.37
CA THR A 493 -15.08 -5.34 23.71
C THR A 493 -13.94 -5.90 24.58
N ASP A 494 -14.12 -7.10 25.13
CA ASP A 494 -13.05 -7.81 25.85
C ASP A 494 -11.82 -8.06 24.97
N ALA A 495 -12.02 -8.34 23.68
CA ALA A 495 -10.93 -8.55 22.74
C ALA A 495 -10.08 -7.29 22.58
N LEU A 496 -10.70 -6.11 22.55
CA LEU A 496 -9.98 -4.84 22.51
C LEU A 496 -9.17 -4.63 23.79
N ARG A 497 -9.77 -4.82 24.96
CA ARG A 497 -9.07 -4.68 26.25
C ARG A 497 -7.90 -5.65 26.41
N GLN A 498 -8.05 -6.87 25.90
CA GLN A 498 -7.08 -7.95 26.13
C GLN A 498 -5.93 -7.96 25.14
N PHE A 499 -6.15 -7.54 23.89
CA PHE A 499 -5.18 -7.68 22.79
C PHE A 499 -4.70 -6.34 22.21
N HIS A 500 -5.19 -5.22 22.73
CA HIS A 500 -4.60 -3.90 22.50
C HIS A 500 -3.71 -3.50 23.68
N PRO A 501 -2.50 -2.96 23.44
CA PRO A 501 -1.84 -2.80 22.14
C PRO A 501 -1.37 -4.15 21.55
N THR A 502 -1.25 -4.21 20.21
CA THR A 502 -0.68 -5.37 19.53
C THR A 502 0.80 -5.53 19.91
N SER A 503 1.28 -6.74 20.14
CA SER A 503 2.65 -6.95 20.62
C SER A 503 3.67 -6.68 19.51
N VAL A 504 3.45 -7.23 18.31
CA VAL A 504 4.33 -7.08 17.15
C VAL A 504 3.51 -6.85 15.87
N MET A 505 3.88 -5.83 15.09
CA MET A 505 3.41 -5.60 13.74
C MET A 505 4.48 -6.08 12.74
N VAL A 506 4.17 -7.09 11.94
CA VAL A 506 5.09 -7.63 10.92
C VAL A 506 4.67 -7.12 9.55
N SER A 507 5.58 -6.47 8.82
CA SER A 507 5.26 -5.95 7.49
C SER A 507 6.49 -5.79 6.58
N GLY A 508 6.26 -5.53 5.30
CA GLY A 508 7.26 -5.10 4.34
C GLY A 508 7.49 -3.59 4.43
N PHE A 509 8.70 -3.13 4.12
CA PHE A 509 9.07 -1.71 4.22
C PHE A 509 8.31 -0.80 3.25
N ASP A 510 7.76 -1.38 2.19
CA ASP A 510 7.00 -0.69 1.15
C ASP A 510 5.67 -0.12 1.65
N ILE A 511 5.14 -0.57 2.79
CA ILE A 511 3.88 -0.06 3.35
C ILE A 511 4.03 0.63 4.71
N ILE A 512 5.25 1.03 5.09
CA ILE A 512 5.47 1.83 6.31
C ILE A 512 4.63 3.11 6.27
N PHE A 513 4.69 3.86 5.18
CA PHE A 513 3.94 5.11 5.07
C PHE A 513 2.44 4.89 4.88
N PHE A 514 2.06 3.98 3.97
CA PHE A 514 0.66 3.76 3.62
C PHE A 514 -0.18 3.23 4.77
N TRP A 515 0.41 2.37 5.61
CA TRP A 515 -0.35 1.59 6.57
C TRP A 515 0.15 1.77 8.00
N ILE A 516 1.44 1.50 8.28
CA ILE A 516 1.98 1.57 9.65
C ILE A 516 1.82 2.98 10.22
N ALA A 517 2.22 4.01 9.48
CA ALA A 517 2.10 5.40 9.92
C ALA A 517 0.63 5.80 10.18
N ARG A 518 -0.29 5.42 9.28
CA ARG A 518 -1.72 5.71 9.42
C ARG A 518 -2.34 4.97 10.60
N MET A 519 -1.93 3.73 10.86
CA MET A 519 -2.35 2.99 12.06
C MET A 519 -1.89 3.67 13.36
N ILE A 520 -0.65 4.16 13.41
CA ILE A 520 -0.14 4.90 14.58
C ILE A 520 -0.97 6.16 14.81
N MET A 521 -1.13 6.99 13.76
CA MET A 521 -1.95 8.20 13.81
C MET A 521 -3.37 7.94 14.32
N MET A 522 -4.09 7.02 13.68
CA MET A 522 -5.49 6.76 14.00
C MET A 522 -5.66 6.11 15.37
N THR A 523 -4.80 5.15 15.71
CA THR A 523 -4.92 4.45 17.00
C THR A 523 -4.63 5.38 18.17
N MET A 524 -3.56 6.17 18.10
CA MET A 524 -3.21 7.12 19.17
C MET A 524 -4.27 8.21 19.35
N HIS A 525 -4.98 8.57 18.28
CA HIS A 525 -6.06 9.53 18.35
C HIS A 525 -7.32 8.94 19.01
N PHE A 526 -7.73 7.73 18.64
CA PHE A 526 -9.00 7.12 19.08
C PHE A 526 -8.91 6.26 20.33
N ILE A 527 -7.77 5.64 20.60
CA ILE A 527 -7.57 4.75 21.74
C ILE A 527 -6.75 5.50 22.79
N LYS A 528 -7.41 5.73 23.93
CA LYS A 528 -6.86 6.45 25.07
C LYS A 528 -7.03 5.60 26.32
N ASP A 529 -6.09 5.69 27.25
CA ASP A 529 -6.24 5.11 28.58
C ASP A 529 -7.29 5.86 29.42
N GLU A 530 -7.52 5.39 30.64
CA GLU A 530 -8.49 5.96 31.59
C GLU A 530 -8.20 7.44 31.93
N ASN A 531 -6.97 7.89 31.75
CA ASN A 531 -6.53 9.27 32.00
C ASN A 531 -6.53 10.13 30.72
N GLY A 532 -6.99 9.58 29.58
CA GLY A 532 -7.01 10.27 28.30
C GLY A 532 -5.66 10.29 27.57
N LYS A 533 -4.65 9.52 28.02
CA LYS A 533 -3.36 9.42 27.35
C LYS A 533 -3.49 8.54 26.10
N PRO A 534 -3.00 8.97 24.92
CA PRO A 534 -2.91 8.15 23.72
C PRO A 534 -2.21 6.81 23.95
N GLN A 535 -2.74 5.73 23.37
CA GLN A 535 -2.10 4.42 23.36
C GLN A 535 -1.53 4.08 21.99
N VAL A 536 -0.35 3.47 21.96
CA VAL A 536 0.29 3.03 20.72
C VAL A 536 -0.46 1.83 20.13
N PRO A 537 -0.54 1.67 18.79
CA PRO A 537 -1.17 0.49 18.20
C PRO A 537 -0.40 -0.81 18.45
N PHE A 538 0.93 -0.71 18.56
CA PHE A 538 1.84 -1.81 18.76
C PHE A 538 3.14 -1.37 19.40
N HIS A 539 3.82 -2.30 20.09
CA HIS A 539 5.12 -2.02 20.72
C HIS A 539 6.31 -2.17 19.76
N THR A 540 6.27 -3.19 18.89
CA THR A 540 7.37 -3.49 17.97
C THR A 540 6.88 -3.55 16.53
N VAL A 541 7.62 -2.94 15.62
CA VAL A 541 7.43 -3.04 14.16
C VAL A 541 8.56 -3.87 13.58
N TYR A 542 8.29 -5.12 13.24
CA TYR A 542 9.26 -6.01 12.61
C TYR A 542 9.18 -5.90 11.08
N MET A 543 10.25 -5.37 10.49
CA MET A 543 10.35 -5.07 9.08
C MET A 543 11.05 -6.20 8.31
N THR A 544 10.28 -6.82 7.44
CA THR A 544 10.72 -7.89 6.56
C THR A 544 11.40 -7.36 5.29
N GLY A 545 12.35 -8.13 4.77
CA GLY A 545 12.83 -7.96 3.39
C GLY A 545 11.78 -8.41 2.38
N LEU A 546 11.93 -8.03 1.11
CA LEU A 546 11.02 -8.45 0.04
C LEU A 546 11.59 -9.66 -0.69
N ILE A 547 10.71 -10.61 -1.05
CA ILE A 547 11.12 -11.74 -1.89
C ILE A 547 11.27 -11.26 -3.34
N ARG A 548 12.42 -11.62 -3.91
CA ARG A 548 12.79 -11.38 -5.29
C ARG A 548 12.76 -12.67 -6.09
N ASP A 549 12.44 -12.54 -7.37
CA ASP A 549 12.56 -13.62 -8.35
C ASP A 549 14.04 -13.92 -8.65
N ASP A 550 14.27 -14.91 -9.52
CA ASP A 550 15.59 -15.38 -9.94
C ASP A 550 16.41 -14.31 -10.69
N GLU A 551 15.77 -13.25 -11.19
CA GLU A 551 16.41 -12.09 -11.82
C GLU A 551 16.69 -10.96 -10.80
N GLY A 552 16.38 -11.16 -9.52
CA GLY A 552 16.55 -10.17 -8.48
C GLY A 552 15.51 -9.05 -8.54
N GLN A 553 14.35 -9.26 -9.18
CA GLN A 553 13.26 -8.29 -9.17
C GLN A 553 12.25 -8.62 -8.06
N LYS A 554 11.72 -7.59 -7.39
CA LYS A 554 10.59 -7.74 -6.45
C LYS A 554 9.47 -8.55 -7.09
N MET A 555 8.99 -9.58 -6.40
CA MET A 555 7.80 -10.33 -6.82
C MET A 555 6.56 -9.46 -6.69
N SER A 556 5.82 -9.24 -7.79
CA SER A 556 4.54 -8.53 -7.80
C SER A 556 3.60 -9.06 -8.89
N LYS A 557 2.29 -9.01 -8.63
CA LYS A 557 1.28 -9.44 -9.61
C LYS A 557 1.35 -8.62 -10.91
N SER A 558 1.67 -7.32 -10.80
CA SER A 558 1.82 -6.42 -11.95
C SER A 558 2.94 -6.84 -12.91
N LYS A 559 4.05 -7.38 -12.40
CA LYS A 559 5.18 -7.89 -13.19
C LYS A 559 4.99 -9.33 -13.66
N GLY A 560 3.96 -10.03 -13.18
CA GLY A 560 3.69 -11.45 -13.47
C GLY A 560 4.79 -12.40 -13.01
N ASN A 561 5.67 -11.96 -12.09
CA ASN A 561 6.78 -12.76 -11.58
C ASN A 561 6.48 -13.41 -10.21
N VAL A 562 5.24 -13.38 -9.75
CA VAL A 562 4.79 -14.06 -8.54
C VAL A 562 4.77 -15.59 -8.73
N ILE A 563 4.98 -16.29 -7.63
CA ILE A 563 4.81 -17.74 -7.51
C ILE A 563 3.83 -17.97 -6.36
N ASP A 564 2.83 -18.82 -6.61
CA ASP A 564 1.91 -19.29 -5.57
C ASP A 564 2.69 -20.22 -4.62
N PRO A 565 2.64 -19.98 -3.30
CA PRO A 565 3.33 -20.85 -2.36
C PRO A 565 2.85 -22.30 -2.38
N LEU A 566 1.60 -22.57 -2.79
CA LEU A 566 1.11 -23.95 -2.85
C LEU A 566 1.74 -24.75 -4.00
N ASP A 567 2.17 -24.08 -5.07
CA ASP A 567 2.91 -24.74 -6.16
C ASP A 567 4.24 -25.32 -5.64
N MET A 568 4.81 -24.74 -4.58
CA MET A 568 6.01 -25.25 -3.91
C MET A 568 5.69 -26.40 -2.94
N VAL A 569 4.53 -26.33 -2.28
CA VAL A 569 4.09 -27.32 -1.30
C VAL A 569 3.65 -28.61 -1.99
N ASP A 570 2.68 -28.49 -2.89
CA ASP A 570 1.96 -29.61 -3.51
C ASP A 570 2.56 -30.03 -4.87
N GLY A 571 3.42 -29.20 -5.44
CA GLY A 571 3.94 -29.37 -6.79
C GLY A 571 2.94 -28.92 -7.87
N ILE A 572 3.44 -28.72 -9.08
CA ILE A 572 2.62 -28.35 -10.24
C ILE A 572 3.33 -28.75 -11.54
N SER A 573 2.58 -29.27 -12.51
CA SER A 573 3.14 -29.62 -13.82
C SER A 573 3.51 -28.36 -14.61
N LEU A 574 4.47 -28.46 -15.55
CA LEU A 574 4.82 -27.32 -16.41
C LEU A 574 3.60 -26.74 -17.16
N PRO A 575 2.74 -27.54 -17.83
CA PRO A 575 1.58 -27.00 -18.54
C PRO A 575 0.64 -26.17 -17.64
N GLU A 576 0.31 -26.69 -16.45
CA GLU A 576 -0.55 -26.00 -15.48
C GLU A 576 0.12 -24.74 -14.92
N LEU A 577 1.43 -24.80 -14.66
CA LEU A 577 2.19 -23.64 -14.20
C LEU A 577 2.21 -22.52 -15.25
N LEU A 578 2.34 -22.86 -16.54
CA LEU A 578 2.29 -21.89 -17.63
C LEU A 578 0.90 -21.25 -17.75
N GLU A 579 -0.16 -22.05 -17.68
CA GLU A 579 -1.53 -21.55 -17.68
C GLU A 579 -1.76 -20.61 -16.49
N LYS A 580 -1.41 -21.03 -15.28
CA LYS A 580 -1.57 -20.23 -14.06
C LYS A 580 -0.81 -18.91 -14.10
N ARG A 581 0.43 -18.90 -14.63
CA ARG A 581 1.27 -17.69 -14.70
C ARG A 581 0.89 -16.75 -15.85
N THR A 582 0.17 -17.23 -16.87
CA THR A 582 -0.19 -16.42 -18.05
C THR A 582 -1.68 -16.12 -18.21
N GLY A 583 -2.56 -16.81 -17.48
CA GLY A 583 -4.01 -16.73 -17.68
C GLY A 583 -4.66 -15.41 -17.26
N ASN A 584 -4.27 -14.86 -16.11
CA ASN A 584 -4.89 -13.66 -15.52
C ASN A 584 -3.87 -12.55 -15.27
N MET A 585 -3.20 -12.10 -16.34
CA MET A 585 -2.12 -11.12 -16.25
C MET A 585 -2.61 -9.66 -16.33
N MET A 586 -1.98 -8.80 -15.52
CA MET A 586 -2.20 -7.35 -15.63
C MET A 586 -1.66 -6.74 -16.94
N GLN A 587 -0.65 -7.38 -17.54
CA GLN A 587 0.03 -6.94 -18.77
C GLN A 587 0.10 -8.10 -19.78
N PRO A 588 -0.97 -8.37 -20.55
CA PRO A 588 -1.04 -9.52 -21.46
C PRO A 588 0.13 -9.60 -22.46
N GLN A 589 0.67 -8.45 -22.87
CA GLN A 589 1.84 -8.36 -23.75
C GLN A 589 3.11 -9.03 -23.18
N MET A 590 3.19 -9.22 -21.86
CA MET A 590 4.32 -9.89 -21.22
C MET A 590 4.18 -11.41 -21.20
N ALA A 591 3.02 -11.97 -21.55
CA ALA A 591 2.73 -13.41 -21.41
C ALA A 591 3.78 -14.29 -22.08
N GLU A 592 4.17 -13.98 -23.30
CA GLU A 592 5.18 -14.74 -24.05
C GLU A 592 6.56 -14.71 -23.37
N LYS A 593 6.96 -13.55 -22.81
CA LYS A 593 8.21 -13.41 -22.06
C LYS A 593 8.16 -14.24 -20.78
N ILE A 594 7.05 -14.20 -20.05
CA ILE A 594 6.87 -14.95 -18.80
C ILE A 594 6.83 -16.45 -19.06
N ARG A 595 6.17 -16.88 -20.14
CA ARG A 595 6.12 -18.27 -20.57
C ARG A 595 7.53 -18.83 -20.79
N LYS A 596 8.32 -18.17 -21.66
CA LYS A 596 9.72 -18.56 -21.94
C LYS A 596 10.58 -18.59 -20.67
N ARG A 597 10.41 -17.61 -19.79
CA ARG A 597 11.15 -17.58 -18.52
C ARG A 597 10.75 -18.74 -17.61
N THR A 598 9.46 -19.05 -17.51
CA THR A 598 8.93 -20.15 -16.70
C THR A 598 9.42 -21.49 -17.21
N GLU A 599 9.39 -21.73 -18.52
CA GLU A 599 9.93 -22.96 -19.15
C GLU A 599 11.43 -23.12 -18.87
N LYS A 600 12.19 -22.02 -18.88
CA LYS A 600 13.62 -22.05 -18.55
C LYS A 600 13.85 -22.34 -17.06
N GLN A 601 13.05 -21.75 -16.18
CA GLN A 601 13.21 -21.84 -14.72
C GLN A 601 12.73 -23.19 -14.16
N PHE A 602 11.62 -23.70 -14.70
CA PHE A 602 10.93 -24.90 -14.23
C PHE A 602 10.66 -25.85 -15.41
N PRO A 603 11.70 -26.40 -16.06
CA PRO A 603 11.55 -27.15 -17.32
C PRO A 603 10.66 -28.40 -17.19
N ASN A 604 10.50 -28.94 -15.98
CA ASN A 604 9.65 -30.10 -15.69
C ASN A 604 8.46 -29.76 -14.79
N GLY A 605 8.20 -28.47 -14.53
CA GLY A 605 7.30 -28.04 -13.46
C GLY A 605 8.02 -27.94 -12.11
N ILE A 606 7.25 -28.00 -11.03
CA ILE A 606 7.73 -27.91 -9.65
C ILE A 606 7.35 -29.20 -8.92
N GLU A 607 8.33 -29.84 -8.31
CA GLU A 607 8.12 -31.02 -7.49
C GLU A 607 7.49 -30.66 -6.14
N PRO A 608 6.73 -31.57 -5.49
CA PRO A 608 6.21 -31.34 -4.14
C PRO A 608 7.34 -31.32 -3.09
N HIS A 609 7.26 -30.36 -2.17
CA HIS A 609 8.23 -30.23 -1.06
C HIS A 609 7.60 -30.28 0.33
N GLY A 610 6.29 -30.03 0.45
CA GLY A 610 5.62 -29.92 1.75
C GLY A 610 5.73 -28.53 2.38
N THR A 611 4.81 -28.27 3.31
CA THR A 611 4.65 -27.00 4.03
C THR A 611 5.79 -26.76 4.99
N ASP A 612 6.20 -27.79 5.74
CA ASP A 612 7.28 -27.65 6.73
C ASP A 612 8.60 -27.26 6.06
N ALA A 613 8.93 -27.89 4.93
CA ALA A 613 10.13 -27.55 4.15
C ALA A 613 10.08 -26.11 3.63
N LEU A 614 8.94 -25.67 3.10
CA LEU A 614 8.74 -24.30 2.62
C LEU A 614 8.95 -23.30 3.75
N ARG A 615 8.31 -23.52 4.90
CA ARG A 615 8.37 -22.61 6.05
C ARG A 615 9.75 -22.59 6.68
N PHE A 616 10.42 -23.73 6.80
CA PHE A 616 11.79 -23.77 7.30
C PHE A 616 12.75 -23.01 6.36
N THR A 617 12.57 -23.14 5.05
CA THR A 617 13.33 -22.37 4.05
C THR A 617 13.12 -20.87 4.24
N LEU A 618 11.87 -20.44 4.42
CA LEU A 618 11.51 -19.05 4.62
C LEU A 618 12.07 -18.48 5.93
N ALA A 619 12.01 -19.24 7.02
CA ALA A 619 12.62 -18.86 8.30
C ALA A 619 14.15 -18.74 8.18
N ALA A 620 14.81 -19.68 7.52
CA ALA A 620 16.26 -19.66 7.29
C ALA A 620 16.72 -18.49 6.40
N LEU A 621 15.83 -17.97 5.55
CA LEU A 621 16.07 -16.81 4.69
C LEU A 621 15.71 -15.47 5.34
N ALA A 622 15.12 -15.47 6.55
CA ALA A 622 14.61 -14.30 7.24
C ALA A 622 15.70 -13.41 7.87
N SER A 623 16.77 -13.11 7.14
CA SER A 623 17.81 -12.20 7.62
C SER A 623 17.29 -10.76 7.66
N THR A 624 17.64 -10.01 8.71
CA THR A 624 17.20 -8.64 8.90
C THR A 624 17.82 -7.70 7.86
N GLY A 625 16.99 -7.08 7.00
CA GLY A 625 17.38 -5.92 6.18
C GLY A 625 17.94 -6.19 4.77
N ARG A 626 17.79 -7.39 4.21
CA ARG A 626 18.12 -7.67 2.80
C ARG A 626 16.91 -8.21 2.05
N ASP A 627 16.85 -7.92 0.75
CA ASP A 627 15.96 -8.65 -0.14
C ASP A 627 16.33 -10.14 -0.18
N ILE A 628 15.31 -10.98 -0.30
CA ILE A 628 15.45 -12.43 -0.28
C ILE A 628 15.36 -12.94 -1.70
N ASN A 629 16.48 -13.39 -2.24
CA ASN A 629 16.48 -14.11 -3.50
C ASN A 629 15.98 -15.53 -3.24
N TRP A 630 14.86 -15.89 -3.87
CA TRP A 630 14.29 -17.23 -3.75
C TRP A 630 15.22 -18.29 -4.35
N ASP A 631 15.45 -19.39 -3.62
CA ASP A 631 16.37 -20.46 -4.03
C ASP A 631 15.73 -21.84 -3.84
N MET A 632 15.42 -22.49 -4.96
CA MET A 632 14.84 -23.84 -5.00
C MET A 632 15.75 -24.91 -4.38
N LYS A 633 17.08 -24.76 -4.48
CA LYS A 633 18.02 -25.74 -3.93
C LYS A 633 17.96 -25.78 -2.41
N ARG A 634 17.73 -24.62 -1.78
CA ARG A 634 17.52 -24.55 -0.32
C ARG A 634 16.22 -25.27 0.06
N LEU A 635 15.14 -25.07 -0.69
CA LEU A 635 13.89 -25.77 -0.46
C LEU A 635 14.04 -27.29 -0.55
N GLU A 636 14.72 -27.79 -1.58
CA GLU A 636 15.06 -29.21 -1.72
C GLU A 636 15.88 -29.73 -0.52
N GLY A 637 16.87 -28.94 -0.08
CA GLY A 637 17.69 -29.25 1.09
C GLY A 637 16.86 -29.40 2.36
N TYR A 638 15.91 -28.49 2.60
CA TYR A 638 15.06 -28.55 3.79
C TYR A 638 13.94 -29.60 3.69
N ARG A 639 13.50 -29.98 2.49
CA ARG A 639 12.68 -31.20 2.31
C ARG A 639 13.44 -32.44 2.78
N ASN A 640 14.73 -32.55 2.42
CA ASN A 640 15.58 -33.65 2.88
C ASN A 640 15.77 -33.60 4.42
N PHE A 641 15.80 -32.41 5.02
CA PHE A 641 15.83 -32.24 6.47
C PHE A 641 14.56 -32.74 7.17
N CYS A 642 13.37 -32.43 6.65
CA CYS A 642 12.12 -33.02 7.16
C CYS A 642 12.15 -34.55 7.10
N ASN A 643 12.70 -35.11 6.01
CA ASN A 643 12.83 -36.56 5.89
C ASN A 643 13.88 -37.16 6.85
N LYS A 644 14.97 -36.44 7.16
CA LYS A 644 15.95 -36.83 8.19
C LYS A 644 15.30 -36.84 9.58
N LEU A 645 14.50 -35.83 9.93
CA LEU A 645 13.70 -35.79 11.17
C LEU A 645 12.76 -37.00 11.28
N TRP A 646 12.03 -37.31 10.21
CA TRP A 646 11.15 -38.47 10.16
C TRP A 646 11.90 -39.79 10.40
N ASN A 647 13.04 -39.97 9.73
CA ASN A 647 13.85 -41.16 9.87
C ASN A 647 14.46 -41.31 11.27
N ALA A 648 14.91 -40.20 11.87
CA ALA A 648 15.39 -40.18 13.25
C ALA A 648 14.27 -40.58 14.23
N SER A 649 13.09 -39.97 14.12
CA SER A 649 11.93 -40.32 14.96
C SER A 649 11.50 -41.78 14.79
N ARG A 650 11.47 -42.28 13.55
CA ARG A 650 11.16 -43.67 13.24
C ARG A 650 12.19 -44.62 13.86
N PHE A 651 13.47 -44.28 13.78
CA PHE A 651 14.55 -45.07 14.38
C PHE A 651 14.40 -45.14 15.89
N VAL A 652 14.18 -44.01 16.57
CA VAL A 652 13.99 -43.98 18.03
C VAL A 652 12.78 -44.82 18.43
N LEU A 653 11.60 -44.55 17.84
CA LEU A 653 10.37 -45.28 18.19
C LEU A 653 10.52 -46.80 18.00
N MET A 654 11.10 -47.23 16.89
CA MET A 654 11.33 -48.66 16.61
C MET A 654 12.23 -49.34 17.65
N ASN A 655 13.16 -48.60 18.27
CA ASN A 655 14.07 -49.14 19.28
C ASN A 655 13.55 -48.96 20.72
N THR A 656 12.57 -48.08 20.97
CA THR A 656 12.12 -47.75 22.33
C THR A 656 10.69 -48.17 22.66
N GLU A 657 9.81 -48.42 21.69
CA GLU A 657 8.36 -48.62 21.91
C GLU A 657 8.03 -49.75 22.89
N GLU A 658 8.82 -50.83 22.91
CA GLU A 658 8.64 -51.98 23.81
C GLU A 658 9.62 -51.98 25.01
N GLN A 659 10.39 -50.90 25.21
CA GLN A 659 11.44 -50.83 26.23
C GLN A 659 11.01 -49.94 27.42
N ASP A 660 11.41 -50.32 28.63
CA ASP A 660 11.30 -49.43 29.80
C ASP A 660 12.41 -48.37 29.74
N CYS A 661 12.03 -47.18 29.28
CA CYS A 661 12.92 -46.04 29.15
C CYS A 661 12.98 -45.18 30.44
N GLY A 662 12.48 -45.67 31.58
CA GLY A 662 12.58 -44.99 32.89
C GLY A 662 11.63 -43.80 33.10
N PHE A 663 10.80 -43.42 32.13
CA PHE A 663 9.91 -42.25 32.22
C PHE A 663 8.78 -42.39 33.26
N ASN A 664 8.44 -43.61 33.69
CA ASN A 664 7.38 -43.89 34.68
C ASN A 664 7.94 -44.33 36.05
N GLY A 665 9.11 -43.82 36.44
CA GLY A 665 9.75 -44.14 37.73
C GLY A 665 10.63 -45.40 37.71
N GLY A 666 11.00 -45.88 36.52
CA GLY A 666 12.01 -46.93 36.33
C GLY A 666 13.43 -46.43 36.60
N GLU A 667 14.39 -47.36 36.75
CA GLU A 667 15.79 -47.02 36.99
C GLU A 667 16.46 -46.48 35.70
N MET A 668 16.96 -45.24 35.72
CA MET A 668 17.57 -44.59 34.57
C MET A 668 19.06 -44.33 34.83
N THR A 669 19.94 -44.99 34.07
CA THR A 669 21.39 -44.75 34.13
C THR A 669 21.87 -44.12 32.82
N LEU A 670 22.24 -42.84 32.89
CA LEU A 670 22.71 -42.09 31.72
C LEU A 670 24.16 -42.44 31.35
N SER A 671 24.35 -42.86 30.11
CA SER A 671 25.64 -43.06 29.46
C SER A 671 26.41 -41.73 29.31
N LEU A 672 27.68 -41.79 28.88
CA LEU A 672 28.43 -40.56 28.56
C LEU A 672 27.79 -39.81 27.39
N ALA A 673 27.30 -40.53 26.36
CA ALA A 673 26.64 -39.95 25.21
C ALA A 673 25.34 -39.24 25.63
N ASP A 674 24.55 -39.85 26.53
CA ASP A 674 23.28 -39.30 27.02
C ASP A 674 23.52 -38.00 27.79
N ARG A 675 24.55 -37.98 28.66
CA ARG A 675 24.92 -36.78 29.41
C ARG A 675 25.41 -35.67 28.48
N TRP A 676 26.19 -36.02 27.46
CA TRP A 676 26.68 -35.07 26.46
C TRP A 676 25.52 -34.45 25.67
N ILE A 677 24.64 -35.27 25.08
CA ILE A 677 23.56 -34.73 24.25
C ILE A 677 22.57 -33.89 25.06
N LEU A 678 22.32 -34.24 26.34
CA LEU A 678 21.50 -33.42 27.24
C LEU A 678 22.15 -32.06 27.53
N ALA A 679 23.48 -32.00 27.65
CA ALA A 679 24.19 -30.74 27.81
C ALA A 679 24.10 -29.87 26.55
N GLU A 680 24.33 -30.45 25.37
CA GLU A 680 24.19 -29.76 24.07
C GLU A 680 22.75 -29.30 23.81
N PHE A 681 21.76 -30.13 24.16
CA PHE A 681 20.34 -29.77 24.04
C PHE A 681 20.00 -28.53 24.88
N ASN A 682 20.46 -28.47 26.13
CA ASN A 682 20.22 -27.31 26.98
C ASN A 682 20.89 -26.02 26.44
N GLN A 683 22.09 -26.13 25.87
CA GLN A 683 22.75 -25.00 25.20
C GLN A 683 21.97 -24.56 23.96
N THR A 684 21.51 -25.53 23.16
CA THR A 684 20.70 -25.30 21.95
C THR A 684 19.39 -24.60 22.30
N VAL A 685 18.68 -25.05 23.34
CA VAL A 685 17.43 -24.44 23.81
C VAL A 685 17.67 -22.97 24.20
N LYS A 686 18.74 -22.68 24.92
CA LYS A 686 19.09 -21.31 25.30
C LYS A 686 19.36 -20.43 24.07
N ALA A 687 20.23 -20.88 23.17
CA ALA A 687 20.59 -20.13 21.97
C ALA A 687 19.39 -19.92 21.02
N TYR A 688 18.51 -20.92 20.92
CA TYR A 688 17.29 -20.85 20.12
C TYR A 688 16.31 -19.81 20.68
N ARG A 689 16.13 -19.78 22.00
CA ARG A 689 15.31 -18.74 22.68
C ARG A 689 15.90 -17.35 22.45
N ASP A 690 17.19 -17.16 22.69
CA ASP A 690 17.87 -15.88 22.49
C ASP A 690 17.71 -15.38 21.03
N ALA A 691 17.77 -16.30 20.05
CA ALA A 691 17.56 -15.98 18.65
C ALA A 691 16.10 -15.54 18.35
N LEU A 692 15.10 -16.26 18.84
CA LEU A 692 13.70 -15.89 18.65
C LEU A 692 13.32 -14.59 19.38
N ASP A 693 13.79 -14.41 20.62
CA ASP A 693 13.54 -13.21 21.43
C ASP A 693 14.21 -11.97 20.81
N SER A 694 15.26 -12.17 19.99
CA SER A 694 15.94 -11.12 19.21
C SER A 694 15.48 -11.01 17.76
N PHE A 695 14.37 -11.67 17.37
CA PHE A 695 13.83 -11.70 16.01
C PHE A 695 14.80 -12.23 14.93
N ARG A 696 15.73 -13.12 15.30
CA ARG A 696 16.71 -13.76 14.40
C ARG A 696 16.25 -15.16 14.00
N PHE A 697 15.20 -15.23 13.20
CA PHE A 697 14.62 -16.48 12.69
C PHE A 697 15.60 -17.28 11.80
N ASP A 698 16.48 -16.57 11.10
CA ASP A 698 17.55 -17.16 10.29
C ASP A 698 18.55 -17.93 11.17
N ILE A 699 18.96 -17.33 12.29
CA ILE A 699 19.82 -17.99 13.29
C ILE A 699 19.07 -19.14 13.97
N ALA A 700 17.81 -18.92 14.36
CA ALA A 700 17.00 -19.94 15.02
C ALA A 700 16.85 -21.22 14.15
N ALA A 701 16.60 -21.05 12.85
CA ALA A 701 16.56 -22.17 11.90
C ALA A 701 17.92 -22.87 11.78
N GLY A 702 19.02 -22.10 11.71
CA GLY A 702 20.38 -22.66 11.68
C GLY A 702 20.71 -23.50 12.92
N ILE A 703 20.37 -23.01 14.12
CA ILE A 703 20.57 -23.71 15.39
C ILE A 703 19.83 -25.06 15.41
N LEU A 704 18.56 -25.07 14.98
CA LEU A 704 17.77 -26.30 14.93
C LEU A 704 18.35 -27.32 13.95
N TYR A 705 18.78 -26.85 12.78
CA TYR A 705 19.40 -27.71 11.77
C TYR A 705 20.69 -28.35 12.29
N GLU A 706 21.58 -27.53 12.87
CA GLU A 706 22.87 -27.98 13.42
C GLU A 706 22.69 -29.03 14.53
N PHE A 707 21.86 -28.74 15.53
CA PHE A 707 21.62 -29.67 16.63
C PHE A 707 21.00 -30.98 16.13
N THR A 708 19.95 -30.89 15.31
CA THR A 708 19.19 -32.07 14.88
C THR A 708 20.02 -32.95 13.96
N TRP A 709 20.61 -32.36 12.91
CA TRP A 709 21.31 -33.14 11.91
C TRP A 709 22.71 -33.52 12.40
N ASN A 710 23.52 -32.53 12.75
CA ASN A 710 24.95 -32.70 12.92
C ASN A 710 25.34 -33.18 14.32
N GLN A 711 24.47 -33.07 15.33
CA GLN A 711 24.77 -33.55 16.68
C GLN A 711 23.88 -34.76 17.07
N PHE A 712 22.56 -34.61 16.99
CA PHE A 712 21.64 -35.67 17.40
C PHE A 712 21.67 -36.86 16.44
N CYS A 713 21.48 -36.64 15.14
CA CYS A 713 21.45 -37.75 14.20
C CYS A 713 22.83 -38.31 13.88
N ASP A 714 23.80 -37.46 13.55
CA ASP A 714 25.10 -37.93 13.03
C ASP A 714 26.06 -38.42 14.13
N TRP A 715 25.80 -38.10 15.40
CA TRP A 715 26.58 -38.60 16.53
C TRP A 715 25.74 -39.37 17.53
N TYR A 716 24.75 -38.73 18.17
CA TYR A 716 24.08 -39.36 19.31
C TYR A 716 23.39 -40.67 18.91
N LEU A 717 22.56 -40.67 17.86
CA LEU A 717 21.88 -41.87 17.37
C LEU A 717 22.82 -42.95 16.81
N GLU A 718 24.06 -42.61 16.43
CA GLU A 718 25.05 -43.60 15.96
C GLU A 718 25.86 -44.19 17.13
N LEU A 719 25.93 -43.49 18.26
CA LEU A 719 26.60 -43.93 19.49
C LEU A 719 25.69 -44.76 20.41
N THR A 720 24.37 -44.69 20.22
CA THR A 720 23.34 -45.39 21.00
C THR A 720 22.56 -46.35 20.13
#